data_AF-A0A7X6YPZ4-F1
#
_entry.id   AF-A0A7X6YPZ4-F1
#
_cell.length_a   1.000
_cell.length_b   1.000
_cell.length_c   1.000
_cell.angle_alpha   90.00
_cell.angle_beta   90.00
_cell.angle_gamma   90.00
#
_symmetry.space_group_name_H-M   'P 1'
#
loop_
_entity.id
_entity.type
_entity.pdbx_description
1 polymer ?
#
loop_
_entity_poly.entity_id
_entity_poly.type
_entity_poly.pdbx_seq_one_letter_code
_entity_poly.pdbx_strand_id
1 'polypeptide(L)'
;MEQEKITVVIPMYNSKDYIERCLNSICNQTYKNLEIIVIDDGSQDKSKSIVEEFQQKDSRIKYFYQENQGPGVARNVGIEKGTGKYISFIDSDDEIRENFFEILSNTIQENDSFALTGGYMIFPDGTFQKSFLTNETETRNFKVPISCNKLFNFELIREKNLRFKSLYYAEDIDFWGRLLMINDKFSIANDYLYLCYFREDSLTRSYTEKDTIYQIFQVISNIEDSAKINNKYESLKENLEFLNIKEVLIRAMKQISQLSDFGEYDVIKMLSYVEDKYPNWYYNKYIKLSFDKYRKKRLELLFKKDYKGIINYLRQMNSGHVIKTDEEMLAENIVDHSISVEKDQIIQIRYKSTECNPLVVQLIREIQNRGAVAIPRLQDLDLERVARETYDSAAMQQLAEIITKEADFYSSYISIGYSENDYDFSRNNENPAFRLLISYLTEYNKIVRSKKSVSVFYPSPLDAHKAKMTTEDYKKYAFSIMNYDYKSLKVKMEHLKEMMDKTSQVAIIGKDTDLTFSKKDIPSIILSGEVNIPDGEVYTSPIKDSVNGTIRFNVATKYMGNIFESILLEFKNGKVVDFDCSDPNELRNILDIDKGSRFIGEFALGVHPLILYPIINTLHDEKIYGSFHLALGQAYRNAYNGNDSNVHWDLINIQRDDFDTGKIFFDDILIRENGEFVPDNLKTLNDERARILTKRRR
;
A
#
# COMPACT_ATOMS: atom_id res chain seq x y z
N MET A 1 43.95 -39.45 -18.19
CA MET A 1 43.61 -39.73 -16.79
C MET A 1 42.22 -40.31 -16.79
N GLU A 2 41.99 -41.39 -16.05
CA GLU A 2 40.66 -41.99 -15.93
C GLU A 2 39.74 -40.97 -15.22
N GLN A 3 38.53 -40.76 -15.76
CA GLN A 3 37.56 -39.85 -15.17
C GLN A 3 37.13 -40.39 -13.79
N GLU A 4 37.10 -39.55 -12.78
CA GLU A 4 36.67 -39.92 -11.41
C GLU A 4 35.19 -40.36 -11.39
N LYS A 5 34.83 -41.32 -10.54
CA LYS A 5 33.44 -41.79 -10.51
C LYS A 5 32.52 -40.78 -9.82
N ILE A 6 31.40 -40.42 -10.46
CA ILE A 6 30.37 -39.54 -9.88
C ILE A 6 29.13 -40.37 -9.52
N THR A 7 28.67 -40.26 -8.27
CA THR A 7 27.38 -40.81 -7.84
C THR A 7 26.29 -39.76 -8.08
N VAL A 8 25.24 -40.11 -8.82
CA VAL A 8 24.06 -39.28 -9.04
C VAL A 8 22.92 -39.90 -8.27
N VAL A 9 22.37 -39.19 -7.29
CA VAL A 9 21.26 -39.66 -6.46
C VAL A 9 19.99 -38.93 -6.85
N ILE A 10 18.93 -39.69 -7.17
CA ILE A 10 17.63 -39.20 -7.61
C ILE A 10 16.58 -39.64 -6.59
N PRO A 11 16.12 -38.77 -5.67
CA PRO A 11 14.95 -39.06 -4.86
C PRO A 11 13.69 -38.99 -5.72
N MET A 12 12.85 -40.02 -5.63
CA MET A 12 11.67 -40.18 -6.47
C MET A 12 10.45 -40.50 -5.61
N TYR A 13 9.35 -39.76 -5.81
CA TYR A 13 8.06 -40.06 -5.20
C TYR A 13 6.94 -39.60 -6.13
N ASN A 14 6.19 -40.54 -6.70
CA ASN A 14 5.10 -40.27 -7.63
C ASN A 14 5.49 -39.33 -8.80
N SER A 15 6.61 -39.63 -9.46
CA SER A 15 7.23 -38.80 -10.49
C SER A 15 6.99 -39.30 -11.92
N LYS A 16 5.93 -40.09 -12.20
CA LYS A 16 5.72 -40.75 -13.51
C LYS A 16 5.78 -39.79 -14.70
N ASP A 17 5.34 -38.55 -14.50
CA ASP A 17 5.20 -37.56 -15.57
C ASP A 17 6.54 -36.86 -15.88
N TYR A 18 7.58 -37.08 -15.08
CA TYR A 18 8.83 -36.33 -15.15
C TYR A 18 10.10 -37.20 -15.14
N ILE A 19 10.07 -38.35 -14.48
CA ILE A 19 11.26 -39.18 -14.24
C ILE A 19 11.95 -39.62 -15.54
N GLU A 20 11.20 -39.88 -16.61
CA GLU A 20 11.75 -40.23 -17.92
C GLU A 20 12.66 -39.12 -18.46
N ARG A 21 12.23 -37.86 -18.39
CA ARG A 21 13.03 -36.71 -18.83
C ARG A 21 14.29 -36.56 -17.98
N CYS A 22 14.15 -36.65 -16.65
CA CYS A 22 15.27 -36.59 -15.72
C CYS A 22 16.33 -37.65 -16.05
N LEU A 23 15.93 -38.93 -16.14
CA LEU A 23 16.82 -40.03 -16.47
C LEU A 23 17.46 -39.90 -17.85
N ASN A 24 16.70 -39.49 -18.88
CA ASN A 24 17.26 -39.24 -20.21
C ASN A 24 18.38 -38.20 -20.17
N SER A 25 18.21 -37.11 -19.41
CA SER A 25 19.21 -36.05 -19.30
C SER A 25 20.51 -36.51 -18.62
N ILE A 26 20.40 -37.45 -17.67
CA ILE A 26 21.54 -38.01 -16.93
C ILE A 26 22.23 -39.12 -17.74
N CYS A 27 21.47 -39.99 -18.41
CA CYS A 27 22.03 -41.08 -19.21
C CYS A 27 22.84 -40.55 -20.41
N ASN A 28 22.40 -39.43 -20.99
CA ASN A 28 23.03 -38.83 -22.17
C ASN A 28 24.19 -37.87 -21.86
N GLN A 29 24.65 -37.78 -20.61
CA GLN A 29 25.76 -36.90 -20.22
C GLN A 29 27.04 -37.20 -21.00
N THR A 30 27.82 -36.16 -21.32
CA THR A 30 29.15 -36.29 -21.95
C THR A 30 30.13 -37.00 -21.02
N TYR A 31 30.01 -36.78 -19.71
CA TYR A 31 30.74 -37.51 -18.67
C TYR A 31 30.21 -38.95 -18.52
N LYS A 32 31.08 -39.95 -18.70
CA LYS A 32 30.63 -41.35 -18.81
C LYS A 32 30.72 -42.16 -17.50
N ASN A 33 31.67 -41.84 -16.62
CA ASN A 33 31.88 -42.57 -15.36
C ASN A 33 30.87 -42.18 -14.27
N LEU A 34 29.60 -42.52 -14.50
CA LEU A 34 28.48 -42.23 -13.61
C LEU A 34 27.97 -43.51 -12.93
N GLU A 35 27.54 -43.37 -11.68
CA GLU A 35 26.68 -44.32 -10.98
C GLU A 35 25.38 -43.61 -10.65
N ILE A 36 24.27 -44.10 -11.18
CA ILE A 36 22.96 -43.45 -11.08
C ILE A 36 22.13 -44.24 -10.08
N ILE A 37 21.76 -43.63 -8.97
CA ILE A 37 21.02 -44.25 -7.87
C ILE A 37 19.67 -43.58 -7.77
N VAL A 38 18.61 -44.32 -8.10
CA VAL A 38 17.22 -43.89 -7.91
C VAL A 38 16.71 -44.47 -6.61
N ILE A 39 16.27 -43.59 -5.70
CA ILE A 39 15.66 -43.97 -4.44
C ILE A 39 14.17 -43.66 -4.52
N ASP A 40 13.35 -44.71 -4.65
CA ASP A 40 11.91 -44.61 -4.61
C ASP A 40 11.42 -44.53 -3.15
N ASP A 41 10.90 -43.37 -2.79
CA ASP A 41 10.41 -43.01 -1.45
C ASP A 41 8.91 -43.35 -1.30
N GLY A 42 8.52 -44.53 -1.76
CA GLY A 42 7.15 -45.06 -1.59
C GLY A 42 6.17 -44.70 -2.69
N SER A 43 6.61 -44.57 -3.94
CA SER A 43 5.74 -44.26 -5.09
C SER A 43 4.63 -45.30 -5.27
N GLN A 44 3.43 -44.82 -5.60
CA GLN A 44 2.24 -45.64 -5.87
C GLN A 44 1.79 -45.58 -7.33
N ASP A 45 2.48 -44.78 -8.14
CA ASP A 45 2.20 -44.59 -9.56
C ASP A 45 3.11 -45.45 -10.46
N LYS A 46 3.21 -45.09 -11.74
CA LYS A 46 4.01 -45.84 -12.73
C LYS A 46 5.51 -45.48 -12.72
N SER A 47 5.99 -44.70 -11.76
CA SER A 47 7.39 -44.25 -11.72
C SER A 47 8.38 -45.42 -11.70
N LYS A 48 8.12 -46.44 -10.86
CA LYS A 48 8.95 -47.64 -10.76
C LYS A 48 9.15 -48.33 -12.11
N SER A 49 8.07 -48.55 -12.86
CA SER A 49 8.12 -49.24 -14.15
C SER A 49 8.98 -48.47 -15.16
N ILE A 50 8.91 -47.14 -15.16
CA ILE A 50 9.76 -46.30 -16.03
C ILE A 50 11.24 -46.49 -15.67
N VAL A 51 11.59 -46.48 -14.39
CA VAL A 51 12.98 -46.69 -13.96
C VAL A 51 13.47 -48.09 -14.36
N GLU A 52 12.65 -49.12 -14.20
CA GLU A 52 12.98 -50.51 -14.59
C GLU A 52 13.27 -50.63 -16.10
N GLU A 53 12.52 -49.91 -16.95
CA GLU A 53 12.80 -49.85 -18.41
C GLU A 53 14.15 -49.20 -18.72
N PHE A 54 14.54 -48.17 -17.96
CA PHE A 54 15.85 -47.54 -18.10
C PHE A 54 16.98 -48.43 -17.59
N GLN A 55 16.79 -49.18 -16.50
CA GLN A 55 17.79 -50.13 -16.00
C GLN A 55 18.14 -51.22 -17.02
N GLN A 56 17.19 -51.61 -17.88
CA GLN A 56 17.44 -52.57 -18.97
C GLN A 56 18.32 -51.97 -20.08
N LYS A 57 18.31 -50.65 -20.26
CA LYS A 57 19.04 -49.92 -21.31
C LYS A 57 20.39 -49.38 -20.83
N ASP A 58 20.50 -49.06 -19.54
CA ASP A 58 21.69 -48.45 -18.93
C ASP A 58 22.04 -49.13 -17.60
N SER A 59 23.12 -49.91 -17.61
CA SER A 59 23.59 -50.68 -16.44
C SER A 59 24.14 -49.81 -15.30
N ARG A 60 24.32 -48.49 -15.51
CA ARG A 60 24.73 -47.54 -14.47
C ARG A 60 23.61 -47.26 -13.46
N ILE A 61 22.35 -47.59 -13.80
CA ILE A 61 21.17 -47.27 -12.99
C ILE A 61 20.89 -48.36 -11.95
N LYS A 62 20.82 -47.95 -10.69
CA LYS A 62 20.48 -48.78 -9.53
C LYS A 62 19.22 -48.23 -8.88
N TYR A 63 18.20 -49.07 -8.76
CA TYR A 63 16.94 -48.75 -8.10
C TYR A 63 16.91 -49.31 -6.68
N PHE A 64 16.46 -48.51 -5.73
CA PHE A 64 16.18 -48.91 -4.34
C PHE A 64 14.83 -48.37 -3.90
N TYR A 65 14.11 -49.15 -3.09
CA TYR A 65 12.82 -48.76 -2.54
C TYR A 65 12.92 -48.56 -1.02
N GLN A 66 12.21 -47.55 -0.51
CA GLN A 66 11.93 -47.35 0.91
C GLN A 66 10.47 -46.92 1.11
N GLU A 67 9.95 -47.06 2.34
CA GLU A 67 8.68 -46.42 2.71
C GLU A 67 8.88 -44.89 2.81
N ASN A 68 7.82 -44.13 2.46
CA ASN A 68 7.86 -42.67 2.36
C ASN A 68 8.31 -42.03 3.69
N GLN A 69 9.49 -41.43 3.65
CA GLN A 69 10.13 -40.74 4.78
C GLN A 69 10.65 -39.35 4.40
N GLY A 70 10.33 -38.89 3.19
CA GLY A 70 10.72 -37.60 2.67
C GLY A 70 12.06 -37.61 1.91
N PRO A 71 12.27 -36.60 1.05
CA PRO A 71 13.37 -36.55 0.10
C PRO A 71 14.76 -36.49 0.78
N GLY A 72 14.86 -35.89 1.96
CA GLY A 72 16.10 -35.88 2.75
C GLY A 72 16.55 -37.28 3.16
N VAL A 73 15.62 -38.12 3.63
CA VAL A 73 15.92 -39.51 4.03
C VAL A 73 16.27 -40.35 2.81
N ALA A 74 15.53 -40.17 1.70
CA ALA A 74 15.87 -40.82 0.43
C ALA A 74 17.30 -40.48 -0.05
N ARG A 75 17.71 -39.20 0.03
CA ARG A 75 19.09 -38.79 -0.30
C ARG A 75 20.13 -39.40 0.64
N ASN A 76 19.81 -39.61 1.91
CA ASN A 76 20.70 -40.32 2.85
C ASN A 76 20.91 -41.79 2.46
N VAL A 77 19.86 -42.50 2.02
CA VAL A 77 20.02 -43.86 1.48
C VAL A 77 20.92 -43.84 0.24
N GLY A 78 20.78 -42.83 -0.62
CA GLY A 78 21.71 -42.61 -1.74
C GLY A 78 23.16 -42.40 -1.29
N ILE A 79 23.41 -41.62 -0.23
CA ILE A 79 24.73 -41.44 0.40
C ILE A 79 25.31 -42.77 0.91
N GLU A 80 24.49 -43.65 1.47
CA GLU A 80 24.93 -44.95 1.99
C GLU A 80 25.27 -45.94 0.87
N LYS A 81 24.55 -45.90 -0.25
CA LYS A 81 24.74 -46.82 -1.38
C LYS A 81 25.77 -46.34 -2.40
N GLY A 82 26.01 -45.03 -2.48
CA GLY A 82 26.92 -44.41 -3.43
C GLY A 82 28.37 -44.79 -3.22
N THR A 83 29.15 -44.89 -4.30
CA THR A 83 30.56 -45.34 -4.29
C THR A 83 31.52 -44.39 -5.01
N GLY A 84 31.02 -43.32 -5.63
CA GLY A 84 31.85 -42.34 -6.34
C GLY A 84 32.78 -41.52 -5.42
N LYS A 85 33.69 -40.78 -6.05
CA LYS A 85 34.52 -39.73 -5.43
C LYS A 85 33.72 -38.45 -5.21
N TYR A 86 32.83 -38.15 -6.16
CA TYR A 86 31.89 -37.04 -6.07
C TYR A 86 30.46 -37.56 -6.00
N ILE A 87 29.56 -36.73 -5.48
CA ILE A 87 28.13 -37.01 -5.41
C ILE A 87 27.31 -35.80 -5.85
N SER A 88 26.23 -36.01 -6.57
CA SER A 88 25.26 -34.98 -6.95
C SER A 88 23.85 -35.49 -6.67
N PHE A 89 22.96 -34.59 -6.25
CA PHE A 89 21.56 -34.90 -5.98
C PHE A 89 20.72 -34.21 -7.06
N ILE A 90 19.96 -34.97 -7.84
CA ILE A 90 19.15 -34.42 -8.94
C ILE A 90 17.69 -34.75 -8.66
N ASP A 91 16.82 -33.74 -8.65
CA ASP A 91 15.41 -33.95 -8.40
C ASP A 91 14.74 -34.66 -9.59
N SER A 92 13.81 -35.58 -9.29
CA SER A 92 13.19 -36.46 -10.29
C SER A 92 12.30 -35.73 -11.31
N ASP A 93 11.96 -34.47 -11.04
CA ASP A 93 11.17 -33.60 -11.90
C ASP A 93 11.98 -32.58 -12.71
N ASP A 94 13.29 -32.53 -12.50
CA ASP A 94 14.19 -31.59 -13.13
C ASP A 94 15.06 -32.25 -14.24
N GLU A 95 15.78 -31.40 -14.97
CA GLU A 95 16.62 -31.80 -16.10
C GLU A 95 18.00 -31.12 -16.02
N ILE A 96 19.04 -31.76 -16.55
CA ILE A 96 20.39 -31.19 -16.63
C ILE A 96 20.91 -31.17 -18.07
N ARG A 97 21.69 -30.13 -18.42
CA ARG A 97 22.36 -30.03 -19.73
C ARG A 97 23.37 -31.17 -19.90
N GLU A 98 23.59 -31.61 -21.14
CA GLU A 98 24.44 -32.76 -21.50
C GLU A 98 25.88 -32.72 -20.96
N ASN A 99 26.42 -31.53 -20.70
CA ASN A 99 27.77 -31.29 -20.20
C ASN A 99 27.82 -30.91 -18.71
N PHE A 100 26.73 -31.11 -17.96
CA PHE A 100 26.60 -30.73 -16.54
C PHE A 100 27.73 -31.31 -15.68
N PHE A 101 27.92 -32.65 -15.71
CA PHE A 101 28.94 -33.29 -14.89
C PHE A 101 30.36 -33.01 -15.38
N GLU A 102 30.56 -32.90 -16.70
CA GLU A 102 31.87 -32.57 -17.26
C GLU A 102 32.35 -31.20 -16.79
N ILE A 103 31.52 -30.17 -16.92
CA ILE A 103 31.87 -28.82 -16.47
C ILE A 103 32.11 -28.80 -14.97
N LEU A 104 31.20 -29.35 -14.16
CA LEU A 104 31.35 -29.32 -12.70
C LEU A 104 32.57 -30.11 -12.21
N SER A 105 32.87 -31.26 -12.82
CA SER A 105 34.06 -32.06 -12.47
C SER A 105 35.38 -31.38 -12.84
N ASN A 106 35.40 -30.61 -13.93
CA ASN A 106 36.56 -29.81 -14.33
C ASN A 106 36.70 -28.54 -13.47
N THR A 107 35.61 -28.07 -12.89
CA THR A 107 35.57 -26.84 -12.09
C THR A 107 35.96 -27.08 -10.64
N ILE A 108 35.50 -28.19 -10.03
CA ILE A 108 35.75 -28.49 -8.62
C ILE A 108 37.24 -28.70 -8.33
N GLN A 109 37.74 -28.04 -7.28
CA GLN A 109 39.11 -28.24 -6.79
C GLN A 109 39.15 -29.32 -5.71
N GLU A 110 40.32 -29.92 -5.48
CA GLU A 110 40.50 -31.02 -4.53
C GLU A 110 40.02 -30.69 -3.11
N ASN A 111 40.21 -29.44 -2.66
CA ASN A 111 39.84 -28.97 -1.32
C ASN A 111 38.44 -28.34 -1.22
N ASP A 112 37.67 -28.36 -2.31
CA ASP A 112 36.33 -27.78 -2.31
C ASP A 112 35.31 -28.72 -1.66
N SER A 113 34.34 -28.14 -0.98
CA SER A 113 33.13 -28.83 -0.53
C SER A 113 32.25 -29.24 -1.70
N PHE A 114 32.14 -28.36 -2.70
CA PHE A 114 31.36 -28.59 -3.92
C PHE A 114 31.76 -27.63 -5.05
N ALA A 115 31.36 -27.96 -6.27
CA ALA A 115 31.20 -27.02 -7.37
C ALA A 115 29.71 -26.78 -7.65
N LEU A 116 29.34 -25.56 -8.06
CA LEU A 116 27.96 -25.19 -8.39
C LEU A 116 27.86 -24.49 -9.76
N THR A 117 26.69 -24.56 -10.37
CA THR A 117 26.34 -23.91 -11.65
C THR A 117 25.01 -23.17 -11.53
N GLY A 118 24.76 -22.19 -12.41
CA GLY A 118 23.44 -21.58 -12.54
C GLY A 118 22.42 -22.53 -13.16
N GLY A 119 21.19 -22.05 -13.34
CA GLY A 119 20.18 -22.81 -14.06
C GLY A 119 19.10 -21.96 -14.71
N TYR A 120 18.05 -22.60 -15.18
CA TYR A 120 16.84 -21.94 -15.67
C TYR A 120 15.64 -22.50 -14.93
N MET A 121 14.72 -21.60 -14.56
CA MET A 121 13.36 -21.96 -14.22
C MET A 121 12.51 -21.85 -15.50
N ILE A 122 11.92 -22.97 -15.91
CA ILE A 122 11.10 -23.09 -17.12
C ILE A 122 9.63 -23.00 -16.73
N PHE A 123 8.87 -22.10 -17.35
CA PHE A 123 7.44 -21.91 -17.08
C PHE A 123 6.57 -22.72 -18.06
N PRO A 124 5.29 -23.00 -17.72
CA PRO A 124 4.39 -23.78 -18.58
C PRO A 124 4.16 -23.17 -19.97
N ASP A 125 4.31 -21.85 -20.11
CA ASP A 125 4.20 -21.14 -21.39
C ASP A 125 5.47 -21.24 -22.27
N GLY A 126 6.49 -21.98 -21.81
CA GLY A 126 7.77 -22.15 -22.49
C GLY A 126 8.75 -21.00 -22.27
N THR A 127 8.35 -19.94 -21.55
CA THR A 127 9.30 -18.90 -21.13
C THR A 127 10.24 -19.43 -20.06
N PHE A 128 11.39 -18.80 -19.93
CA PHE A 128 12.37 -19.17 -18.91
C PHE A 128 12.94 -17.95 -18.20
N GLN A 129 13.26 -18.16 -16.93
CA GLN A 129 14.00 -17.22 -16.12
C GLN A 129 15.32 -17.84 -15.72
N LYS A 130 16.43 -17.11 -15.92
CA LYS A 130 17.74 -17.52 -15.37
C LYS A 130 17.63 -17.64 -13.86
N SER A 131 17.81 -18.84 -13.33
CA SER A 131 18.05 -19.05 -11.91
C SER A 131 19.52 -18.73 -11.62
N PHE A 132 19.73 -17.94 -10.58
CA PHE A 132 20.91 -17.11 -10.32
C PHE A 132 22.26 -17.82 -10.54
N LEU A 133 23.16 -17.13 -11.23
CA LEU A 133 24.59 -17.39 -11.20
C LEU A 133 25.17 -16.52 -10.09
N THR A 134 25.48 -17.11 -8.94
CA THR A 134 26.02 -16.35 -7.80
C THR A 134 27.49 -16.13 -7.98
N ASN A 135 27.96 -14.93 -7.61
CA ASN A 135 29.37 -14.77 -7.32
C ASN A 135 29.70 -15.37 -5.93
N GLU A 136 31.00 -15.49 -5.65
CA GLU A 136 31.51 -16.06 -4.39
C GLU A 136 30.96 -15.34 -3.15
N THR A 137 30.85 -14.00 -3.21
CA THR A 137 30.29 -13.17 -2.13
C THR A 137 28.81 -13.48 -1.88
N GLU A 138 28.00 -13.63 -2.94
CA GLU A 138 26.58 -13.94 -2.81
C GLU A 138 26.35 -15.33 -2.23
N THR A 139 27.17 -16.30 -2.62
CA THR A 139 27.11 -17.68 -2.09
C THR A 139 27.52 -17.72 -0.61
N ARG A 140 28.60 -17.03 -0.23
CA ARG A 140 29.01 -16.88 1.18
C ARG A 140 28.02 -16.10 2.03
N ASN A 141 27.19 -15.27 1.41
CA ASN A 141 26.08 -14.56 2.06
C ASN A 141 24.76 -15.34 1.98
N PHE A 142 24.80 -16.64 1.69
CA PHE A 142 23.64 -17.52 1.60
C PHE A 142 22.54 -17.04 0.66
N LYS A 143 22.86 -16.30 -0.41
CA LYS A 143 21.84 -15.73 -1.29
C LYS A 143 21.14 -16.76 -2.18
N VAL A 144 21.72 -17.94 -2.43
CA VAL A 144 21.08 -18.96 -3.30
C VAL A 144 20.95 -20.33 -2.63
N PRO A 145 19.70 -20.79 -2.42
CA PRO A 145 19.40 -22.14 -1.98
C PRO A 145 18.92 -22.96 -3.18
N ILE A 146 19.78 -23.81 -3.73
CA ILE A 146 19.37 -24.95 -4.57
C ILE A 146 20.39 -26.05 -4.30
N SER A 147 20.02 -27.20 -3.74
CA SER A 147 21.00 -28.29 -3.53
C SER A 147 21.32 -29.04 -4.83
N CYS A 148 20.41 -29.05 -5.78
CA CYS A 148 20.45 -29.92 -6.95
C CYS A 148 21.35 -29.45 -8.10
N ASN A 149 21.81 -28.18 -8.07
CA ASN A 149 22.75 -27.64 -9.05
C ASN A 149 24.24 -27.81 -8.66
N LYS A 150 24.57 -28.84 -7.88
CA LYS A 150 25.89 -29.02 -7.26
C LYS A 150 26.50 -30.39 -7.51
N LEU A 151 27.83 -30.40 -7.61
CA LEU A 151 28.66 -31.58 -7.49
C LEU A 151 29.44 -31.48 -6.18
N PHE A 152 29.17 -32.37 -5.23
CA PHE A 152 29.75 -32.36 -3.90
C PHE A 152 30.97 -33.28 -3.80
N ASN A 153 31.94 -32.89 -2.96
CA ASN A 153 33.02 -33.77 -2.53
C ASN A 153 32.44 -34.86 -1.61
N PHE A 154 32.36 -36.10 -2.12
CA PHE A 154 31.68 -37.18 -1.40
C PHE A 154 32.53 -37.73 -0.26
N GLU A 155 33.85 -37.72 -0.41
CA GLU A 155 34.77 -38.12 0.65
C GLU A 155 34.60 -37.24 1.88
N LEU A 156 34.52 -35.91 1.70
CA LEU A 156 34.26 -34.97 2.78
C LEU A 156 32.92 -35.24 3.47
N ILE A 157 31.85 -35.50 2.70
CA ILE A 157 30.53 -35.85 3.25
C ILE A 157 30.59 -37.12 4.11
N ARG A 158 31.34 -38.14 3.66
CA ARG A 158 31.51 -39.39 4.42
C ARG A 158 32.37 -39.22 5.66
N GLU A 159 33.53 -38.57 5.53
CA GLU A 159 34.48 -38.32 6.64
C GLU A 159 33.79 -37.58 7.79
N LYS A 160 32.97 -36.58 7.47
CA LYS A 160 32.25 -35.76 8.45
C LYS A 160 30.91 -36.36 8.86
N ASN A 161 30.57 -37.55 8.36
CA ASN A 161 29.28 -38.21 8.54
C ASN A 161 28.08 -37.26 8.32
N LEU A 162 28.17 -36.42 7.29
CA LEU A 162 27.14 -35.43 7.00
C LEU A 162 25.93 -36.15 6.38
N ARG A 163 24.75 -35.90 6.95
CA ARG A 163 23.46 -36.45 6.49
C ARG A 163 22.42 -35.34 6.42
N PHE A 164 21.44 -35.48 5.53
CA PHE A 164 20.23 -34.66 5.55
C PHE A 164 19.47 -34.93 6.85
N LYS A 165 18.94 -33.88 7.47
CA LYS A 165 18.05 -34.03 8.63
C LYS A 165 16.67 -34.48 8.14
N SER A 166 15.95 -35.22 8.99
CA SER A 166 14.56 -35.62 8.71
C SER A 166 13.65 -34.40 8.89
N LEU A 167 13.65 -33.54 7.87
CA LEU A 167 12.88 -32.32 7.76
C LEU A 167 12.05 -32.40 6.47
N TYR A 168 10.82 -31.90 6.54
CA TYR A 168 9.94 -31.79 5.38
C TYR A 168 10.03 -30.41 4.73
N TYR A 169 10.65 -29.44 5.41
CA TYR A 169 10.84 -28.07 4.92
C TYR A 169 12.31 -27.66 4.98
N ALA A 170 12.86 -27.24 3.82
CA ALA A 170 14.19 -26.66 3.68
C ALA A 170 15.33 -27.57 4.20
N GLU A 171 15.19 -28.88 4.01
CA GLU A 171 16.20 -29.89 4.36
C GLU A 171 17.49 -29.72 3.56
N ASP A 172 17.37 -29.18 2.35
CA ASP A 172 18.49 -28.84 1.49
C ASP A 172 19.33 -27.69 2.07
N ILE A 173 18.68 -26.60 2.50
CA ILE A 173 19.32 -25.45 3.17
C ILE A 173 20.10 -25.90 4.40
N ASP A 174 19.51 -26.76 5.22
CA ASP A 174 20.18 -27.35 6.37
C ASP A 174 21.46 -28.12 5.96
N PHE A 175 21.36 -28.99 4.94
CA PHE A 175 22.47 -29.84 4.52
C PHE A 175 23.67 -29.04 4.02
N TRP A 176 23.48 -28.18 3.01
CA TRP A 176 24.62 -27.44 2.45
C TRP A 176 25.05 -26.27 3.34
N GLY A 177 24.14 -25.69 4.12
CA GLY A 177 24.47 -24.68 5.12
C GLY A 177 25.45 -25.22 6.17
N ARG A 178 25.17 -26.42 6.71
CA ARG A 178 26.10 -27.12 7.61
C ARG A 178 27.41 -27.51 6.90
N LEU A 179 27.35 -27.95 5.65
CA LEU A 179 28.55 -28.26 4.87
C LEU A 179 29.47 -27.04 4.74
N LEU A 180 28.94 -25.84 4.48
CA LEU A 180 29.74 -24.61 4.41
C LEU A 180 30.37 -24.23 5.75
N MET A 181 29.70 -24.55 6.86
CA MET A 181 30.28 -24.33 8.20
C MET A 181 31.44 -25.28 8.46
N ILE A 182 31.40 -26.49 7.90
CA ILE A 182 32.50 -27.46 7.95
C ILE A 182 33.65 -27.01 7.02
N ASN A 183 33.36 -26.71 5.76
CA ASN A 183 34.32 -26.25 4.78
C ASN A 183 33.66 -25.26 3.80
N ASP A 184 34.18 -24.03 3.77
CA ASP A 184 33.62 -22.89 3.03
C ASP A 184 34.31 -22.66 1.67
N LYS A 185 35.19 -23.57 1.26
CA LYS A 185 35.77 -23.60 -0.09
C LYS A 185 34.82 -24.26 -1.06
N PHE A 186 34.57 -23.62 -2.19
CA PHE A 186 33.73 -24.12 -3.27
C PHE A 186 34.11 -23.43 -4.57
N SER A 187 33.79 -24.07 -5.69
CA SER A 187 33.99 -23.51 -7.03
C SER A 187 32.66 -23.18 -7.72
N ILE A 188 32.69 -22.21 -8.64
CA ILE A 188 31.52 -21.79 -9.41
C ILE A 188 31.84 -21.98 -10.89
N ALA A 189 31.03 -22.79 -11.57
CA ALA A 189 31.00 -22.88 -13.02
C ALA A 189 30.18 -21.71 -13.58
N ASN A 190 30.78 -20.92 -14.47
CA ASN A 190 30.12 -19.76 -15.09
C ASN A 190 29.18 -20.14 -16.25
N ASP A 191 28.32 -21.13 -15.99
CA ASP A 191 27.37 -21.70 -16.92
C ASP A 191 25.99 -21.85 -16.26
N TYR A 192 24.96 -22.11 -17.08
CA TYR A 192 23.59 -22.35 -16.64
C TYR A 192 23.16 -23.75 -17.08
N LEU A 193 23.47 -24.76 -16.25
CA LEU A 193 23.41 -26.17 -16.66
C LEU A 193 22.23 -26.92 -16.05
N TYR A 194 21.55 -26.35 -15.06
CA TYR A 194 20.39 -26.96 -14.41
C TYR A 194 19.07 -26.41 -14.97
N LEU A 195 18.06 -27.25 -15.20
CA LEU A 195 16.76 -26.88 -15.75
C LEU A 195 15.66 -27.33 -14.78
N CYS A 196 15.13 -26.38 -14.02
CA CYS A 196 14.04 -26.61 -13.08
C CYS A 196 12.70 -26.23 -13.70
N TYR A 197 11.68 -27.08 -13.58
CA TYR A 197 10.36 -26.82 -14.18
C TYR A 197 9.39 -26.25 -13.15
N PHE A 198 8.75 -25.12 -13.47
CA PHE A 198 7.74 -24.52 -12.63
C PHE A 198 6.52 -25.43 -12.52
N ARG A 199 6.19 -25.77 -11.28
CA ARG A 199 5.06 -26.63 -10.92
C ARG A 199 4.21 -25.99 -9.84
N GLU A 200 2.89 -26.03 -9.99
CA GLU A 200 1.97 -25.57 -8.95
C GLU A 200 1.89 -26.58 -7.79
N ASP A 201 1.97 -27.86 -8.12
CA ASP A 201 1.92 -29.01 -7.20
C ASP A 201 3.29 -29.37 -6.59
N SER A 202 4.30 -28.50 -6.74
CA SER A 202 5.63 -28.74 -6.15
C SER A 202 5.54 -28.77 -4.62
N LEU A 203 6.29 -29.68 -3.99
CA LEU A 203 6.39 -29.79 -2.52
C LEU A 203 6.65 -28.43 -1.86
N THR A 204 7.50 -27.61 -2.49
CA THR A 204 7.86 -26.26 -1.98
C THR A 204 6.72 -25.25 -1.94
N ARG A 205 5.57 -25.57 -2.55
CA ARG A 205 4.37 -24.73 -2.69
C ARG A 205 3.11 -25.39 -2.14
N SER A 206 3.15 -26.68 -1.86
CA SER A 206 2.02 -27.46 -1.35
C SER A 206 2.04 -27.65 0.17
N TYR A 207 2.86 -26.90 0.91
CA TYR A 207 2.83 -26.94 2.37
C TYR A 207 1.52 -26.36 2.89
N THR A 208 0.75 -27.17 3.59
CA THR A 208 -0.53 -26.77 4.18
C THR A 208 -0.46 -26.61 5.70
N GLU A 209 0.62 -27.07 6.33
CA GLU A 209 0.78 -27.08 7.78
C GLU A 209 1.83 -26.06 8.25
N LYS A 210 1.43 -25.20 9.20
CA LYS A 210 2.31 -24.20 9.80
C LYS A 210 3.54 -24.81 10.47
N ASP A 211 3.37 -25.93 11.16
CA ASP A 211 4.46 -26.59 11.88
C ASP A 211 5.55 -27.09 10.94
N THR A 212 5.20 -27.49 9.72
CA THR A 212 6.17 -27.80 8.67
C THR A 212 7.01 -26.57 8.31
N ILE A 213 6.37 -25.42 8.07
CA ILE A 213 7.08 -24.17 7.74
C ILE A 213 7.94 -23.69 8.92
N TYR A 214 7.47 -23.88 10.17
CA TYR A 214 8.22 -23.54 11.37
C TYR A 214 9.48 -24.40 11.58
N GLN A 215 9.66 -25.50 10.86
CA GLN A 215 10.93 -26.25 10.85
C GLN A 215 12.13 -25.40 10.40
N ILE A 216 11.88 -24.28 9.72
CA ILE A 216 12.94 -23.31 9.38
C ILE A 216 13.73 -22.84 10.62
N PHE A 217 13.10 -22.78 11.79
CA PHE A 217 13.78 -22.44 13.04
C PHE A 217 14.82 -23.49 13.43
N GLN A 218 14.52 -24.77 13.19
CA GLN A 218 15.44 -25.87 13.42
C GLN A 218 16.58 -25.86 12.39
N VAL A 219 16.26 -25.60 11.11
CA VAL A 219 17.27 -25.47 10.04
C VAL A 219 18.30 -24.41 10.40
N ILE A 220 17.87 -23.21 10.80
CA ILE A 220 18.78 -22.13 11.15
C ILE A 220 19.61 -22.48 12.40
N SER A 221 18.99 -23.04 13.44
CA SER A 221 19.72 -23.47 14.64
C SER A 221 20.77 -24.54 14.32
N ASN A 222 20.47 -25.50 13.44
CA ASN A 222 21.43 -26.52 13.02
C ASN A 222 22.66 -25.93 12.32
N ILE A 223 22.46 -24.90 11.48
CA ILE A 223 23.55 -24.21 10.78
C ILE A 223 24.38 -23.39 11.78
N GLU A 224 23.74 -22.65 12.69
CA GLU A 224 24.42 -21.90 13.75
C GLU A 224 25.24 -22.82 14.67
N ASP A 225 24.69 -23.97 15.07
CA ASP A 225 25.39 -24.95 15.90
C ASP A 225 26.57 -25.57 15.16
N SER A 226 26.41 -25.86 13.86
CA SER A 226 27.53 -26.29 13.03
C SER A 226 28.61 -25.21 12.93
N ALA A 227 28.24 -23.93 12.84
CA ALA A 227 29.17 -22.81 12.87
C ALA A 227 29.93 -22.71 14.20
N LYS A 228 29.26 -22.96 15.34
CA LYS A 228 29.89 -22.98 16.67
C LYS A 228 30.88 -24.15 16.79
N ILE A 229 30.46 -25.35 16.42
CA ILE A 229 31.30 -26.57 16.46
C ILE A 229 32.58 -26.39 15.63
N ASN A 230 32.49 -25.70 14.49
CA ASN A 230 33.63 -25.45 13.61
C ASN A 230 34.35 -24.11 13.88
N ASN A 231 34.05 -23.44 15.00
CA ASN A 231 34.66 -22.15 15.40
C ASN A 231 34.51 -21.02 14.35
N LYS A 232 33.44 -21.03 13.55
CA LYS A 232 33.12 -20.01 12.54
C LYS A 232 31.99 -19.05 12.95
N TYR A 233 31.34 -19.29 14.09
CA TYR A 233 30.16 -18.52 14.49
C TYR A 233 30.45 -17.01 14.61
N GLU A 234 31.51 -16.63 15.33
CA GLU A 234 31.83 -15.21 15.52
C GLU A 234 32.23 -14.51 14.22
N SER A 235 33.03 -15.15 13.37
CA SER A 235 33.45 -14.57 12.09
C SER A 235 32.32 -14.47 11.07
N LEU A 236 31.31 -15.33 11.17
CA LEU A 236 30.16 -15.37 10.27
C LEU A 236 28.86 -14.83 10.89
N LYS A 237 28.92 -14.18 12.06
CA LYS A 237 27.73 -13.75 12.80
C LYS A 237 26.79 -12.86 11.97
N GLU A 238 27.33 -11.88 11.25
CA GLU A 238 26.53 -11.01 10.36
C GLU A 238 25.93 -11.78 9.17
N ASN A 239 26.62 -12.82 8.68
CA ASN A 239 26.16 -13.66 7.57
C ASN A 239 25.03 -14.59 8.04
N LEU A 240 25.16 -15.16 9.23
CA LEU A 240 24.15 -16.00 9.88
C LEU A 240 22.90 -15.18 10.25
N GLU A 241 23.07 -13.96 10.76
CA GLU A 241 21.98 -13.01 10.98
C GLU A 241 21.21 -12.72 9.68
N PHE A 242 21.93 -12.45 8.58
CA PHE A 242 21.31 -12.21 7.28
C PHE A 242 20.58 -13.44 6.74
N LEU A 243 21.16 -14.63 6.89
CA LEU A 243 20.50 -15.89 6.54
C LEU A 243 19.18 -16.04 7.34
N ASN A 244 19.21 -15.74 8.64
CA ASN A 244 18.05 -15.81 9.52
C ASN A 244 16.93 -14.85 9.04
N ILE A 245 17.25 -13.59 8.77
CA ILE A 245 16.32 -12.60 8.19
C ILE A 245 15.73 -13.09 6.86
N LYS A 246 16.59 -13.59 5.96
CA LYS A 246 16.20 -14.01 4.61
C LYS A 246 15.28 -15.23 4.66
N GLU A 247 15.65 -16.27 5.39
CA GLU A 247 14.89 -17.52 5.36
C GLU A 247 13.65 -17.47 6.27
N VAL A 248 13.71 -16.73 7.39
CA VAL A 248 12.57 -16.59 8.32
C VAL A 248 11.62 -15.46 7.91
N LEU A 249 12.08 -14.20 7.89
CA LEU A 249 11.22 -13.02 7.72
C LEU A 249 10.82 -12.77 6.26
N ILE A 250 11.60 -13.29 5.30
CA ILE A 250 11.28 -13.14 3.87
C ILE A 250 10.67 -14.41 3.29
N ARG A 251 11.36 -15.56 3.35
CA ARG A 251 10.91 -16.79 2.69
C ARG A 251 9.79 -17.49 3.45
N ALA A 252 10.03 -17.93 4.68
CA ALA A 252 9.04 -18.66 5.48
C ALA A 252 7.80 -17.80 5.76
N MET A 253 7.98 -16.51 6.09
CA MET A 253 6.84 -15.59 6.29
C MET A 253 5.98 -15.40 5.03
N LYS A 254 6.59 -15.42 3.83
CA LYS A 254 5.80 -15.36 2.59
C LYS A 254 4.95 -16.64 2.45
N GLN A 255 5.52 -17.81 2.67
CA GLN A 255 4.80 -19.06 2.52
C GLN A 255 3.71 -19.23 3.57
N ILE A 256 4.00 -18.96 4.85
CA ILE A 256 2.99 -19.08 5.91
C ILE A 256 1.83 -18.13 5.67
N SER A 257 2.08 -16.97 5.03
CA SER A 257 1.02 -16.00 4.71
C SER A 257 0.02 -16.47 3.66
N GLN A 258 0.31 -17.56 2.95
CA GLN A 258 -0.59 -18.18 1.97
C GLN A 258 -1.59 -19.12 2.63
N LEU A 259 -1.36 -19.52 3.88
CA LEU A 259 -2.28 -20.36 4.64
C LEU A 259 -3.49 -19.55 5.08
N SER A 260 -4.68 -20.18 5.01
CA SER A 260 -5.96 -19.52 5.29
C SER A 260 -6.09 -19.00 6.72
N ASP A 261 -5.40 -19.63 7.67
CA ASP A 261 -5.42 -19.29 9.10
C ASP A 261 -4.24 -18.38 9.51
N PHE A 262 -3.51 -17.79 8.56
CA PHE A 262 -2.43 -16.85 8.84
C PHE A 262 -2.93 -15.59 9.57
N GLY A 263 -2.23 -15.22 10.64
CA GLY A 263 -2.58 -14.05 11.44
C GLY A 263 -1.41 -13.42 12.22
N GLU A 264 -1.77 -12.54 13.15
CA GLU A 264 -0.83 -11.73 13.93
C GLU A 264 0.13 -12.58 14.78
N TYR A 265 -0.35 -13.69 15.33
CA TYR A 265 0.48 -14.63 16.09
C TYR A 265 1.66 -15.16 15.25
N ASP A 266 1.45 -15.48 13.98
CA ASP A 266 2.49 -16.02 13.10
C ASP A 266 3.56 -14.97 12.81
N VAL A 267 3.15 -13.72 12.60
CA VAL A 267 4.06 -12.57 12.41
C VAL A 267 4.91 -12.36 13.66
N ILE A 268 4.28 -12.34 14.84
CA ILE A 268 4.97 -12.15 16.13
C ILE A 268 5.94 -13.31 16.36
N LYS A 269 5.51 -14.57 16.19
CA LYS A 269 6.34 -15.75 16.42
C LYS A 269 7.62 -15.74 15.57
N MET A 270 7.49 -15.40 14.28
CA MET A 270 8.66 -15.30 13.39
C MET A 270 9.55 -14.10 13.72
N LEU A 271 8.98 -12.94 14.04
CA LEU A 271 9.76 -11.76 14.41
C LEU A 271 10.52 -11.97 15.73
N SER A 272 9.84 -12.48 16.76
CA SER A 272 10.45 -12.80 18.05
C SER A 272 11.59 -13.79 17.92
N TYR A 273 11.44 -14.85 17.10
CA TYR A 273 12.54 -15.78 16.84
C TYR A 273 13.81 -15.09 16.33
N VAL A 274 13.68 -14.10 15.45
CA VAL A 274 14.82 -13.33 14.93
C VAL A 274 15.33 -12.33 15.96
N GLU A 275 14.45 -11.57 16.61
CA GLU A 275 14.82 -10.54 17.60
C GLU A 275 15.53 -11.15 18.83
N ASP A 276 15.10 -12.32 19.29
CA ASP A 276 15.70 -13.00 20.46
C ASP A 276 17.16 -13.40 20.20
N LYS A 277 17.50 -13.74 18.96
CA LYS A 277 18.87 -14.09 18.53
C LYS A 277 19.68 -12.86 18.12
N TYR A 278 19.01 -11.91 17.45
CA TYR A 278 19.61 -10.78 16.76
C TYR A 278 18.78 -9.50 16.99
N PRO A 279 18.90 -8.84 18.15
CA PRO A 279 18.06 -7.68 18.50
C PRO A 279 18.26 -6.47 17.58
N ASN A 280 19.39 -6.40 16.88
CA ASN A 280 19.72 -5.31 15.94
C ASN A 280 19.62 -5.74 14.47
N TRP A 281 18.88 -6.81 14.17
CA TRP A 281 18.78 -7.41 12.84
C TRP A 281 18.51 -6.41 11.71
N TYR A 282 17.70 -5.38 11.97
CA TYR A 282 17.32 -4.38 10.97
C TYR A 282 18.50 -3.53 10.45
N TYR A 283 19.59 -3.47 11.22
CA TYR A 283 20.81 -2.74 10.83
C TYR A 283 21.81 -3.61 10.06
N ASN A 284 21.52 -4.89 9.83
CA ASN A 284 22.38 -5.77 9.06
C ASN A 284 22.62 -5.19 7.65
N LYS A 285 23.90 -5.01 7.29
CA LYS A 285 24.33 -4.32 6.05
C LYS A 285 23.79 -4.99 4.78
N TYR A 286 23.53 -6.30 4.81
CA TYR A 286 23.07 -7.06 3.65
C TYR A 286 21.58 -6.83 3.34
N ILE A 287 20.77 -6.30 4.27
CA ILE A 287 19.36 -5.93 4.00
C ILE A 287 19.30 -4.90 2.87
N LYS A 288 20.14 -3.86 2.95
CA LYS A 288 20.16 -2.78 1.94
C LYS A 288 20.67 -3.26 0.59
N LEU A 289 21.64 -4.16 0.60
CA LEU A 289 22.34 -4.66 -0.60
C LEU A 289 21.58 -5.76 -1.35
N SER A 290 20.71 -6.50 -0.66
CA SER A 290 20.20 -7.78 -1.19
C SER A 290 18.71 -7.79 -1.50
N PHE A 291 17.93 -6.86 -0.95
CA PHE A 291 16.48 -6.86 -1.09
C PHE A 291 15.97 -5.72 -1.97
N ASP A 292 14.97 -6.04 -2.78
CA ASP A 292 14.20 -5.07 -3.56
C ASP A 292 13.35 -4.16 -2.66
N LYS A 293 12.68 -3.17 -3.26
CA LYS A 293 11.83 -2.21 -2.54
C LYS A 293 10.70 -2.89 -1.75
N TYR A 294 10.17 -4.01 -2.25
CA TYR A 294 9.03 -4.72 -1.64
C TYR A 294 9.48 -5.46 -0.38
N ARG A 295 10.52 -6.28 -0.48
CA ARG A 295 11.11 -6.97 0.67
C ARG A 295 11.60 -5.97 1.72
N LYS A 296 12.19 -4.84 1.30
CA LYS A 296 12.55 -3.74 2.22
C LYS A 296 11.34 -3.15 2.93
N LYS A 297 10.23 -2.91 2.22
CA LYS A 297 8.99 -2.42 2.84
C LYS A 297 8.46 -3.37 3.90
N ARG A 298 8.46 -4.69 3.61
CA ARG A 298 8.08 -5.70 4.60
C ARG A 298 8.93 -5.63 5.87
N LEU A 299 10.25 -5.57 5.72
CA LEU A 299 11.17 -5.47 6.86
C LEU A 299 10.99 -4.16 7.63
N GLU A 300 10.70 -3.05 6.94
CA GLU A 300 10.39 -1.76 7.57
C GLU A 300 9.13 -1.85 8.44
N LEU A 301 8.08 -2.50 7.94
CA LEU A 301 6.84 -2.71 8.71
C LEU A 301 7.08 -3.63 9.92
N LEU A 302 7.86 -4.70 9.76
CA LEU A 302 8.31 -5.58 10.86
C LEU A 302 9.08 -4.81 11.93
N PHE A 303 10.05 -3.99 11.51
CA PHE A 303 10.84 -3.16 12.41
C PHE A 303 9.98 -2.14 13.19
N LYS A 304 8.96 -1.58 12.54
CA LYS A 304 7.97 -0.69 13.18
C LYS A 304 6.94 -1.43 14.04
N LYS A 305 6.95 -2.76 14.05
CA LYS A 305 5.97 -3.62 14.73
C LYS A 305 4.52 -3.31 14.30
N ASP A 306 4.34 -2.92 13.04
CA ASP A 306 3.01 -2.69 12.43
C ASP A 306 2.41 -4.00 11.93
N TYR A 307 1.95 -4.84 12.86
CA TYR A 307 1.47 -6.19 12.55
C TYR A 307 0.28 -6.19 11.57
N LYS A 308 -0.64 -5.24 11.72
CA LYS A 308 -1.78 -5.08 10.80
C LYS A 308 -1.32 -4.67 9.40
N GLY A 309 -0.39 -3.72 9.32
CA GLY A 309 0.23 -3.32 8.06
C GLY A 309 0.92 -4.49 7.35
N ILE A 310 1.65 -5.34 8.08
CA ILE A 310 2.34 -6.51 7.53
C ILE A 310 1.36 -7.56 7.01
N ILE A 311 0.30 -7.86 7.75
CA ILE A 311 -0.73 -8.81 7.32
C ILE A 311 -1.42 -8.31 6.05
N ASN A 312 -1.81 -7.04 6.03
CA ASN A 312 -2.42 -6.44 4.84
C ASN A 312 -1.46 -6.45 3.65
N TYR A 313 -0.21 -6.08 3.88
CA TYR A 313 0.86 -6.10 2.89
C TYR A 313 1.07 -7.50 2.29
N LEU A 314 1.14 -8.53 3.13
CA LEU A 314 1.32 -9.92 2.69
C LEU A 314 0.08 -10.47 1.96
N ARG A 315 -1.14 -10.14 2.43
CA ARG A 315 -2.38 -10.50 1.74
C ARG A 315 -2.46 -9.88 0.34
N GLN A 316 -2.10 -8.60 0.21
CA GLN A 316 -2.01 -7.93 -1.08
C GLN A 316 -1.00 -8.64 -2.00
N MET A 317 0.20 -8.96 -1.51
CA MET A 317 1.19 -9.72 -2.28
C MET A 317 0.67 -11.09 -2.74
N ASN A 318 -0.06 -11.81 -1.89
CA ASN A 318 -0.58 -13.15 -2.23
C ASN A 318 -1.75 -13.09 -3.22
N SER A 319 -2.53 -12.01 -3.19
CA SER A 319 -3.62 -11.77 -4.14
C SER A 319 -3.16 -11.32 -5.54
N GLY A 320 -1.86 -11.28 -5.80
CA GLY A 320 -1.29 -10.79 -7.06
C GLY A 320 -1.46 -9.28 -7.28
N HIS A 321 -1.95 -8.54 -6.28
CA HIS A 321 -2.13 -7.10 -6.37
C HIS A 321 -0.77 -6.40 -6.31
N VAL A 322 -0.53 -5.48 -7.24
CA VAL A 322 0.61 -4.56 -7.21
C VAL A 322 0.49 -3.71 -5.94
N ILE A 323 1.53 -3.68 -5.11
CA ILE A 323 1.57 -2.82 -3.92
C ILE A 323 1.67 -1.38 -4.41
N LYS A 324 0.55 -0.65 -4.28
CA LYS A 324 0.43 0.76 -4.67
C LYS A 324 0.94 1.67 -3.54
N THR A 325 1.61 2.77 -3.88
CA THR A 325 1.86 3.86 -2.94
C THR A 325 0.55 4.60 -2.61
N ASP A 326 0.54 5.41 -1.56
CA ASP A 326 -0.64 6.21 -1.23
C ASP A 326 -1.05 7.14 -2.39
N GLU A 327 -0.06 7.69 -3.12
CA GLU A 327 -0.30 8.49 -4.31
C GLU A 327 -0.83 7.68 -5.50
N GLU A 328 -0.39 6.42 -5.67
CA GLU A 328 -0.93 5.52 -6.71
C GLU A 328 -2.38 5.14 -6.43
N MET A 329 -2.71 4.84 -5.17
CA MET A 329 -4.09 4.60 -4.74
C MET A 329 -4.96 5.85 -4.95
N LEU A 330 -4.46 7.02 -4.56
CA LEU A 330 -5.20 8.27 -4.70
C LEU A 330 -5.41 8.64 -6.16
N ALA A 331 -4.40 8.46 -7.02
CA ALA A 331 -4.52 8.69 -8.45
C ALA A 331 -5.59 7.79 -9.08
N GLU A 332 -5.60 6.50 -8.76
CA GLU A 332 -6.63 5.57 -9.24
C GLU A 332 -8.03 5.98 -8.77
N ASN A 333 -8.19 6.31 -7.48
CA ASN A 333 -9.45 6.78 -6.92
C ASN A 333 -9.96 8.05 -7.63
N ILE A 334 -9.09 9.05 -7.82
CA ILE A 334 -9.45 10.28 -8.55
C ILE A 334 -9.90 9.96 -9.97
N VAL A 335 -9.16 9.09 -10.66
CA VAL A 335 -9.41 8.78 -12.06
C VAL A 335 -10.69 7.95 -12.24
N ASP A 336 -10.95 6.97 -11.38
CA ASP A 336 -12.10 6.07 -11.53
C ASP A 336 -13.38 6.61 -10.88
N HIS A 337 -13.26 7.17 -9.67
CA HIS A 337 -14.39 7.60 -8.87
C HIS A 337 -14.70 9.09 -9.10
N SER A 338 -13.72 9.97 -8.88
CA SER A 338 -13.97 11.41 -8.92
C SER A 338 -14.21 11.93 -10.33
N ILE A 339 -13.34 11.61 -11.28
CA ILE A 339 -13.48 12.03 -12.68
C ILE A 339 -14.16 10.97 -13.53
N SER A 340 -14.01 9.68 -13.22
CA SER A 340 -14.52 8.58 -14.07
C SER A 340 -14.04 8.74 -15.51
N VAL A 341 -12.72 8.73 -15.67
CA VAL A 341 -12.04 9.04 -16.93
C VAL A 341 -12.44 8.07 -18.04
N GLU A 342 -12.81 8.63 -19.17
CA GLU A 342 -13.13 7.89 -20.40
C GLU A 342 -12.07 8.13 -21.47
N LYS A 343 -11.98 7.20 -22.43
CA LYS A 343 -11.05 7.29 -23.56
C LYS A 343 -11.22 8.60 -24.32
N ASP A 344 -10.12 9.14 -24.84
CA ASP A 344 -10.05 10.36 -25.67
C ASP A 344 -10.43 11.67 -24.95
N GLN A 345 -10.73 11.64 -23.64
CA GLN A 345 -10.88 12.86 -22.83
C GLN A 345 -9.55 13.61 -22.69
N ILE A 346 -9.62 14.95 -22.61
CA ILE A 346 -8.47 15.80 -22.33
C ILE A 346 -8.65 16.43 -20.95
N ILE A 347 -7.80 16.09 -20.01
CA ILE A 347 -7.97 16.43 -18.60
C ILE A 347 -6.86 17.38 -18.17
N GLN A 348 -7.23 18.53 -17.61
CA GLN A 348 -6.26 19.46 -17.04
C GLN A 348 -5.96 19.06 -15.59
N ILE A 349 -4.68 18.93 -15.25
CA ILE A 349 -4.21 18.76 -13.86
C ILE A 349 -3.53 20.06 -13.43
N ARG A 350 -4.21 20.88 -12.62
CA ARG A 350 -3.63 22.10 -12.04
C ARG A 350 -3.08 21.78 -10.66
N TYR A 351 -1.88 22.24 -10.35
CA TYR A 351 -1.27 21.99 -9.05
C TYR A 351 -0.38 23.15 -8.61
N LYS A 352 -0.29 23.39 -7.30
CA LYS A 352 0.31 24.62 -6.74
C LYS A 352 1.81 24.55 -6.44
N SER A 353 2.37 23.36 -6.25
CA SER A 353 3.77 23.19 -5.87
C SER A 353 4.37 21.92 -6.47
N THR A 354 5.69 21.92 -6.70
CA THR A 354 6.41 20.73 -7.17
C THR A 354 6.40 19.59 -6.16
N GLU A 355 6.08 19.87 -4.89
CA GLU A 355 5.84 18.86 -3.85
C GLU A 355 4.66 17.93 -4.18
N CYS A 356 3.74 18.36 -5.05
CA CYS A 356 2.63 17.53 -5.53
C CYS A 356 3.04 16.55 -6.65
N ASN A 357 4.26 16.66 -7.19
CA ASN A 357 4.74 15.85 -8.32
C ASN A 357 4.54 14.32 -8.14
N PRO A 358 4.75 13.72 -6.95
CA PRO A 358 4.49 12.30 -6.76
C PRO A 358 3.06 11.88 -7.15
N LEU A 359 2.04 12.67 -6.81
CA LEU A 359 0.66 12.41 -7.21
C LEU A 359 0.43 12.76 -8.69
N VAL A 360 0.95 13.90 -9.17
CA VAL A 360 0.78 14.33 -10.56
C VAL A 360 1.34 13.30 -11.55
N VAL A 361 2.51 12.72 -11.25
CA VAL A 361 3.12 11.67 -12.08
C VAL A 361 2.22 10.44 -12.18
N GLN A 362 1.59 10.04 -11.07
CA GLN A 362 0.70 8.88 -11.06
C GLN A 362 -0.63 9.18 -11.76
N LEU A 363 -1.19 10.38 -11.59
CA LEU A 363 -2.37 10.82 -12.35
C LEU A 363 -2.12 10.81 -13.86
N ILE A 364 -0.96 11.28 -14.32
CA ILE A 364 -0.61 11.23 -15.75
C ILE A 364 -0.63 9.79 -16.27
N ARG A 365 0.00 8.87 -15.54
CA ARG A 365 0.03 7.45 -15.91
C ARG A 365 -1.37 6.83 -15.92
N GLU A 366 -2.15 7.03 -14.87
CA GLU A 366 -3.48 6.43 -14.73
C GLU A 366 -4.48 6.97 -15.77
N ILE A 367 -4.40 8.26 -16.09
CA ILE A 367 -5.22 8.87 -17.16
C ILE A 367 -4.82 8.29 -18.52
N GLN A 368 -3.51 8.20 -18.81
CA GLN A 368 -3.02 7.62 -20.06
C GLN A 368 -3.38 6.13 -20.20
N ASN A 369 -3.35 5.38 -19.10
CA ASN A 369 -3.76 3.97 -19.09
C ASN A 369 -5.24 3.77 -19.50
N ARG A 370 -6.09 4.79 -19.36
CA ARG A 370 -7.48 4.81 -19.81
C ARG A 370 -7.66 5.39 -21.21
N GLY A 371 -6.57 5.67 -21.92
CA GLY A 371 -6.58 6.22 -23.27
C GLY A 371 -6.99 7.69 -23.33
N ALA A 372 -6.88 8.42 -22.22
CA ALA A 372 -7.12 9.86 -22.13
C ALA A 372 -5.79 10.64 -22.10
N VAL A 373 -5.87 11.95 -22.29
CA VAL A 373 -4.72 12.86 -22.28
C VAL A 373 -4.71 13.68 -21.00
N ALA A 374 -3.62 13.58 -20.23
CA ALA A 374 -3.37 14.42 -19.07
C ALA A 374 -2.51 15.64 -19.45
N ILE A 375 -2.98 16.85 -19.13
CA ILE A 375 -2.26 18.11 -19.34
C ILE A 375 -1.95 18.75 -17.98
N PRO A 376 -0.74 18.53 -17.41
CA PRO A 376 -0.34 19.14 -16.16
C PRO A 376 0.00 20.63 -16.33
N ARG A 377 -0.40 21.44 -15.36
CA ARG A 377 -0.08 22.87 -15.26
C ARG A 377 0.27 23.26 -13.83
N LEU A 378 1.56 23.52 -13.60
CA LEU A 378 2.03 24.11 -12.36
C LEU A 378 1.59 25.57 -12.29
N GLN A 379 0.96 25.94 -11.18
CA GLN A 379 0.62 27.30 -10.80
C GLN A 379 1.44 27.67 -9.58
N ASP A 380 2.68 28.06 -9.82
CA ASP A 380 3.63 28.44 -8.77
C ASP A 380 3.07 29.60 -7.93
N LEU A 381 3.03 29.39 -6.60
CA LEU A 381 2.39 30.31 -5.67
C LEU A 381 3.11 31.67 -5.59
N ASP A 382 4.43 31.68 -5.69
CA ASP A 382 5.23 32.91 -5.66
C ASP A 382 5.00 33.74 -6.93
N LEU A 383 5.00 33.09 -8.10
CA LEU A 383 4.70 33.77 -9.35
C LEU A 383 3.26 34.30 -9.38
N GLU A 384 2.30 33.54 -8.84
CA GLU A 384 0.91 33.96 -8.73
C GLU A 384 0.79 35.18 -7.80
N ARG A 385 1.47 35.19 -6.65
CA ARG A 385 1.52 36.34 -5.73
C ARG A 385 2.07 37.58 -6.42
N VAL A 386 3.21 37.48 -7.10
CA VAL A 386 3.81 38.62 -7.84
C VAL A 386 2.88 39.12 -8.94
N ALA A 387 2.23 38.22 -9.69
CA ALA A 387 1.24 38.62 -10.70
C ALA A 387 0.06 39.37 -10.08
N ARG A 388 -0.47 38.91 -8.94
CA ARG A 388 -1.55 39.57 -8.19
C ARG A 388 -1.16 40.96 -7.69
N GLU A 389 0.09 41.15 -7.29
CA GLU A 389 0.60 42.45 -6.82
C GLU A 389 0.84 43.42 -7.99
N THR A 390 1.32 42.93 -9.14
CA THR A 390 1.90 43.78 -10.20
C THR A 390 1.01 44.02 -11.40
N TYR A 391 0.13 43.09 -11.77
CA TYR A 391 -0.66 43.19 -13.01
C TYR A 391 -1.67 44.34 -12.93
N ASP A 392 -1.72 45.13 -14.01
CA ASP A 392 -2.77 46.13 -14.19
C ASP A 392 -4.06 45.50 -14.74
N SER A 393 -5.11 46.31 -14.88
CA SER A 393 -6.42 45.83 -15.34
C SER A 393 -6.40 45.26 -16.76
N ALA A 394 -5.51 45.75 -17.63
CA ALA A 394 -5.39 45.26 -19.01
C ALA A 394 -4.72 43.89 -19.06
N ALA A 395 -3.66 43.69 -18.26
CA ALA A 395 -3.03 42.38 -18.08
C ALA A 395 -4.00 41.36 -17.48
N MET A 396 -4.79 41.76 -16.48
CA MET A 396 -5.82 40.88 -15.89
C MET A 396 -6.90 40.48 -16.90
N GLN A 397 -7.36 41.41 -17.74
CA GLN A 397 -8.33 41.10 -18.79
C GLN A 397 -7.76 40.11 -19.81
N GLN A 398 -6.52 40.33 -20.28
CA GLN A 398 -5.86 39.41 -21.22
C GLN A 398 -5.67 38.02 -20.60
N LEU A 399 -5.26 37.95 -19.33
CA LEU A 399 -5.16 36.69 -18.59
C LEU A 399 -6.51 35.97 -18.54
N ALA A 400 -7.59 36.67 -18.21
CA ALA A 400 -8.95 36.11 -18.18
C ALA A 400 -9.36 35.56 -19.55
N GLU A 401 -9.10 36.29 -20.63
CA GLU A 401 -9.39 35.85 -22.00
C GLU A 401 -8.62 34.58 -22.38
N ILE A 402 -7.33 34.50 -22.02
CA ILE A 402 -6.49 33.31 -22.28
C ILE A 402 -7.05 32.10 -21.54
N ILE A 403 -7.27 32.22 -20.22
CA ILE A 403 -7.71 31.05 -19.43
C ILE A 403 -9.15 30.64 -19.76
N THR A 404 -10.00 31.57 -20.21
CA THR A 404 -11.35 31.26 -20.70
C THR A 404 -11.28 30.42 -21.97
N LYS A 405 -10.42 30.80 -22.94
CA LYS A 405 -10.23 30.03 -24.17
C LYS A 405 -9.65 28.64 -23.90
N GLU A 406 -8.69 28.54 -22.99
CA GLU A 406 -8.12 27.26 -22.57
C GLU A 406 -9.15 26.39 -21.84
N ALA A 407 -10.04 26.98 -21.02
CA ALA A 407 -11.05 26.22 -20.30
C ALA A 407 -11.95 25.42 -21.27
N ASP A 408 -12.35 25.99 -22.39
CA ASP A 408 -13.24 25.31 -23.33
C ASP A 408 -12.62 24.02 -23.91
N PHE A 409 -11.29 23.97 -24.04
CA PHE A 409 -10.55 22.84 -24.60
C PHE A 409 -10.58 21.56 -23.75
N TYR A 410 -10.65 21.67 -22.43
CA TYR A 410 -10.55 20.52 -21.53
C TYR A 410 -11.91 19.85 -21.28
N SER A 411 -11.95 18.52 -21.14
CA SER A 411 -13.16 17.78 -20.79
C SER A 411 -13.48 17.85 -19.29
N SER A 412 -12.43 17.80 -18.45
CA SER A 412 -12.53 17.73 -16.98
C SER A 412 -11.30 18.38 -16.32
N TYR A 413 -11.40 18.67 -15.02
CA TYR A 413 -10.33 19.31 -14.25
C TYR A 413 -10.00 18.57 -12.96
N ILE A 414 -8.72 18.45 -12.67
CA ILE A 414 -8.19 18.05 -11.37
C ILE A 414 -7.41 19.23 -10.82
N SER A 415 -7.79 19.72 -9.64
CA SER A 415 -7.11 20.86 -8.99
C SER A 415 -6.47 20.37 -7.69
N ILE A 416 -5.14 20.45 -7.60
CA ILE A 416 -4.37 20.00 -6.44
C ILE A 416 -3.85 21.22 -5.68
N GLY A 417 -4.48 21.50 -4.54
CA GLY A 417 -4.07 22.53 -3.60
C GLY A 417 -2.83 22.12 -2.81
N TYR A 418 -2.08 23.13 -2.37
CA TYR A 418 -0.92 22.99 -1.48
C TYR A 418 -0.77 24.27 -0.67
N SER A 419 -0.49 24.15 0.63
CA SER A 419 -0.36 25.29 1.54
C SER A 419 1.11 25.56 1.89
N GLU A 420 1.62 26.74 1.52
CA GLU A 420 2.94 27.20 1.97
C GLU A 420 2.82 28.26 3.06
N ASN A 421 1.93 29.23 2.85
CA ASN A 421 1.65 30.30 3.79
C ASN A 421 0.21 30.82 3.62
N ASP A 422 -0.56 30.91 4.71
CA ASP A 422 -1.94 31.40 4.65
C ASP A 422 -2.06 32.91 4.40
N TYR A 423 -0.98 33.67 4.63
CA TYR A 423 -0.99 35.14 4.59
C TYR A 423 -0.64 35.72 3.22
N ASP A 424 -0.02 34.93 2.32
CA ASP A 424 0.48 35.40 1.03
C ASP A 424 -0.64 35.90 0.10
N PHE A 425 -1.86 35.43 0.31
CA PHE A 425 -3.05 35.83 -0.44
C PHE A 425 -4.05 36.62 0.43
N SER A 426 -3.57 37.28 1.49
CA SER A 426 -4.40 38.15 2.32
C SER A 426 -4.77 39.45 1.59
N ARG A 427 -5.98 39.95 1.87
CA ARG A 427 -6.58 41.13 1.23
C ARG A 427 -5.74 42.41 1.32
N ASN A 428 -4.87 42.52 2.33
CA ASN A 428 -4.01 43.68 2.56
C ASN A 428 -2.89 43.82 1.51
N ASN A 429 -2.60 42.77 0.75
CA ASN A 429 -1.56 42.74 -0.27
C ASN A 429 -2.11 42.75 -1.72
N GLU A 430 -3.43 42.89 -1.91
CA GLU A 430 -4.05 42.75 -3.23
C GLU A 430 -4.13 44.07 -4.02
N ASN A 431 -3.65 44.05 -5.26
CA ASN A 431 -3.83 45.12 -6.24
C ASN A 431 -5.33 45.30 -6.57
N PRO A 432 -5.88 46.53 -6.58
CA PRO A 432 -7.27 46.78 -6.99
C PRO A 432 -7.66 46.19 -8.35
N ALA A 433 -6.71 46.09 -9.29
CA ALA A 433 -6.92 45.47 -10.60
C ALA A 433 -7.26 43.96 -10.50
N PHE A 434 -6.73 43.26 -9.50
CA PHE A 434 -7.06 41.85 -9.25
C PHE A 434 -8.54 41.67 -8.91
N ARG A 435 -9.18 42.66 -8.25
CA ARG A 435 -10.61 42.61 -7.93
C ARG A 435 -11.49 42.62 -9.18
N LEU A 436 -11.01 43.22 -10.27
CA LEU A 436 -11.71 43.23 -11.57
C LEU A 436 -11.61 41.87 -12.27
N LEU A 437 -10.63 41.02 -11.94
CA LEU A 437 -10.47 39.70 -12.55
C LEU A 437 -11.74 38.86 -12.38
N ILE A 438 -12.38 38.89 -11.21
CA ILE A 438 -13.64 38.16 -10.95
C ILE A 438 -14.70 38.50 -11.99
N SER A 439 -14.82 39.77 -12.38
CA SER A 439 -15.79 40.21 -13.41
C SER A 439 -15.46 39.63 -14.79
N TYR A 440 -14.17 39.54 -15.13
CA TYR A 440 -13.70 38.98 -16.40
C TYR A 440 -13.80 37.45 -16.46
N LEU A 441 -13.81 36.77 -15.32
CA LEU A 441 -13.91 35.30 -15.23
C LEU A 441 -15.34 34.77 -15.26
N THR A 442 -16.35 35.60 -15.51
CA THR A 442 -17.76 35.17 -15.55
C THR A 442 -17.97 34.02 -16.53
N GLU A 443 -17.44 34.13 -17.76
CA GLU A 443 -17.61 33.08 -18.78
C GLU A 443 -16.78 31.84 -18.48
N TYR A 444 -15.51 32.03 -18.07
CA TYR A 444 -14.67 30.95 -17.55
C TYR A 444 -15.38 30.10 -16.48
N ASN A 445 -15.99 30.74 -15.49
CA ASN A 445 -16.68 30.06 -14.40
C ASN A 445 -17.89 29.25 -14.90
N LYS A 446 -18.62 29.71 -15.93
CA LYS A 446 -19.70 28.93 -16.53
C LYS A 446 -19.16 27.67 -17.19
N ILE A 447 -18.09 27.79 -17.97
CA ILE A 447 -17.46 26.66 -18.67
C ILE A 447 -17.00 25.62 -17.65
N VAL A 448 -16.21 26.02 -16.65
CA VAL A 448 -15.67 25.09 -15.66
C VAL A 448 -16.78 24.40 -14.86
N ARG A 449 -17.82 25.14 -14.43
CA ARG A 449 -18.96 24.56 -13.69
C ARG A 449 -19.80 23.59 -14.50
N SER A 450 -19.73 23.64 -15.84
CA SER A 450 -20.42 22.68 -16.72
C SER A 450 -19.66 21.36 -16.89
N LYS A 451 -18.42 21.28 -16.38
CA LYS A 451 -17.51 20.16 -16.56
C LYS A 451 -17.26 19.45 -15.24
N LYS A 452 -16.89 18.17 -15.32
CA LYS A 452 -16.56 17.39 -14.11
C LYS A 452 -15.23 17.88 -13.53
N SER A 453 -15.20 18.11 -12.23
CA SER A 453 -13.99 18.58 -11.56
C SER A 453 -13.86 18.05 -10.15
N VAL A 454 -12.63 17.77 -9.74
CA VAL A 454 -12.28 17.44 -8.36
C VAL A 454 -11.21 18.37 -7.81
N SER A 455 -11.40 18.81 -6.57
CA SER A 455 -10.41 19.55 -5.79
C SER A 455 -9.76 18.63 -4.77
N VAL A 456 -8.44 18.50 -4.83
CA VAL A 456 -7.64 17.64 -3.95
C VAL A 456 -6.74 18.53 -3.11
N PHE A 457 -6.69 18.30 -1.80
CA PHE A 457 -5.82 19.08 -0.93
C PHE A 457 -4.61 18.24 -0.49
N TYR A 458 -3.45 18.49 -1.12
CA TYR A 458 -2.24 17.70 -0.91
C TYR A 458 -1.53 18.13 0.39
N PRO A 459 -1.05 17.18 1.22
CA PRO A 459 -0.52 17.50 2.55
C PRO A 459 0.75 18.33 2.48
N SER A 460 0.81 19.41 3.28
CA SER A 460 1.99 20.27 3.39
C SER A 460 2.57 20.34 4.82
N PRO A 461 3.81 20.84 4.97
CA PRO A 461 4.39 21.14 6.29
C PRO A 461 3.59 22.15 7.10
N LEU A 462 2.95 23.13 6.45
CA LEU A 462 2.10 24.11 7.15
C LEU A 462 0.86 23.43 7.73
N ASP A 463 0.23 22.53 6.99
CA ASP A 463 -0.93 21.80 7.48
C ASP A 463 -0.55 20.86 8.64
N ALA A 464 0.63 20.21 8.56
CA ALA A 464 1.18 19.42 9.65
C ALA A 464 1.41 20.25 10.91
N HIS A 465 1.92 21.48 10.76
CA HIS A 465 2.10 22.42 11.86
C HIS A 465 0.75 22.77 12.52
N LYS A 466 -0.28 23.11 11.74
CA LYS A 466 -1.62 23.41 12.25
C LYS A 466 -2.26 22.19 12.94
N ALA A 467 -2.04 20.99 12.39
CA ALA A 467 -2.50 19.74 12.97
C ALA A 467 -1.71 19.31 14.23
N LYS A 468 -0.64 20.03 14.59
CA LYS A 468 0.31 19.70 15.67
C LYS A 468 0.91 18.30 15.50
N MET A 469 1.30 17.97 14.27
CA MET A 469 1.91 16.70 13.88
C MET A 469 3.28 16.91 13.24
N THR A 470 4.10 15.87 13.20
CA THR A 470 5.26 15.85 12.29
C THR A 470 4.76 15.81 10.85
N THR A 471 5.54 16.32 9.89
CA THR A 471 5.19 16.28 8.46
C THR A 471 4.89 14.86 7.99
N GLU A 472 5.69 13.88 8.42
CA GLU A 472 5.51 12.47 8.05
C GLU A 472 4.23 11.85 8.63
N ASP A 473 3.89 12.19 9.88
CA ASP A 473 2.67 11.67 10.50
C ASP A 473 1.42 12.34 9.92
N TYR A 474 1.49 13.64 9.64
CA TYR A 474 0.41 14.35 8.95
C TYR A 474 0.21 13.82 7.53
N LYS A 475 1.30 13.54 6.78
CA LYS A 475 1.21 12.94 5.45
C LYS A 475 0.43 11.62 5.51
N LYS A 476 0.80 10.70 6.40
CA LYS A 476 0.07 9.42 6.59
C LYS A 476 -1.39 9.63 6.97
N TYR A 477 -1.65 10.57 7.89
CA TYR A 477 -3.00 10.93 8.31
C TYR A 477 -3.83 11.43 7.11
N ALA A 478 -3.33 12.41 6.38
CA ALA A 478 -3.99 12.99 5.22
C ALA A 478 -4.28 11.94 4.14
N PHE A 479 -3.30 11.09 3.77
CA PHE A 479 -3.55 10.02 2.80
C PHE A 479 -4.54 8.97 3.29
N SER A 480 -4.58 8.67 4.60
CA SER A 480 -5.59 7.75 5.14
C SER A 480 -7.03 8.28 5.02
N ILE A 481 -7.18 9.61 4.97
CA ILE A 481 -8.45 10.30 4.75
C ILE A 481 -8.73 10.37 3.25
N MET A 482 -7.78 10.85 2.44
CA MET A 482 -7.96 11.00 1.00
C MET A 482 -8.19 9.68 0.26
N ASN A 483 -7.63 8.57 0.77
CA ASN A 483 -7.86 7.21 0.26
C ASN A 483 -8.95 6.45 1.03
N TYR A 484 -9.80 7.13 1.80
CA TYR A 484 -10.91 6.49 2.46
C TYR A 484 -11.87 5.87 1.43
N ASP A 485 -12.57 4.80 1.82
CA ASP A 485 -13.56 4.15 0.96
C ASP A 485 -14.83 5.00 0.88
N TYR A 486 -14.78 6.02 0.03
CA TYR A 486 -15.88 6.94 -0.16
C TYR A 486 -17.12 6.28 -0.79
N LYS A 487 -16.97 5.18 -1.53
CA LYS A 487 -18.10 4.41 -2.05
C LYS A 487 -18.90 3.79 -0.90
N SER A 488 -18.20 3.19 0.07
CA SER A 488 -18.83 2.68 1.28
C SER A 488 -19.41 3.80 2.16
N LEU A 489 -18.71 4.94 2.26
CA LEU A 489 -19.23 6.10 3.00
C LEU A 489 -20.53 6.63 2.37
N LYS A 490 -20.60 6.70 1.04
CA LYS A 490 -21.79 7.12 0.29
C LYS A 490 -23.02 6.30 0.64
N VAL A 491 -22.91 4.97 0.66
CA VAL A 491 -24.01 4.06 1.03
C VAL A 491 -24.52 4.37 2.44
N LYS A 492 -23.63 4.67 3.38
CA LYS A 492 -24.05 5.06 4.74
C LYS A 492 -24.75 6.42 4.77
N MET A 493 -24.32 7.35 3.93
CA MET A 493 -24.90 8.69 3.82
C MET A 493 -26.26 8.71 3.12
N GLU A 494 -26.61 7.69 2.34
CA GLU A 494 -27.92 7.57 1.68
C GLU A 494 -29.08 7.60 2.69
N HIS A 495 -28.95 6.91 3.82
CA HIS A 495 -29.96 6.97 4.88
C HIS A 495 -30.11 8.37 5.48
N LEU A 496 -29.00 9.09 5.66
CA LEU A 496 -29.02 10.47 6.15
C LEU A 496 -29.68 11.40 5.14
N LYS A 497 -29.34 11.26 3.85
CA LYS A 497 -29.98 12.00 2.76
C LYS A 497 -31.48 11.74 2.72
N GLU A 498 -31.93 10.49 2.79
CA GLU A 498 -33.37 10.18 2.78
C GLU A 498 -34.12 10.82 3.95
N MET A 499 -33.52 10.80 5.14
CA MET A 499 -34.11 11.46 6.30
C MET A 499 -34.14 12.98 6.11
N MET A 500 -33.03 13.57 5.67
CA MET A 500 -32.96 14.98 5.35
C MET A 500 -34.02 15.34 4.31
N ASP A 501 -34.18 14.63 3.20
CA ASP A 501 -35.17 14.98 2.17
C ASP A 501 -36.62 14.95 2.64
N LYS A 502 -36.94 14.17 3.68
CA LYS A 502 -38.28 14.11 4.29
C LYS A 502 -38.51 15.21 5.33
N THR A 503 -37.46 15.91 5.77
CA THR A 503 -37.52 16.87 6.86
C THR A 503 -38.05 18.22 6.41
N SER A 504 -39.01 18.79 7.15
CA SER A 504 -39.50 20.15 6.90
C SER A 504 -38.84 21.22 7.78
N GLN A 505 -38.61 20.91 9.05
CA GLN A 505 -38.05 21.81 10.06
C GLN A 505 -36.79 21.22 10.69
N VAL A 506 -35.79 22.07 10.91
CA VAL A 506 -34.55 21.73 11.59
C VAL A 506 -34.41 22.62 12.82
N ALA A 507 -34.04 22.04 13.96
CA ALA A 507 -33.66 22.77 15.17
C ALA A 507 -32.26 22.34 15.62
N ILE A 508 -31.42 23.32 15.97
CA ILE A 508 -30.04 23.12 16.41
C ILE A 508 -29.89 23.77 17.78
N ILE A 509 -29.52 22.97 18.78
CA ILE A 509 -29.38 23.38 20.18
C ILE A 509 -27.96 23.11 20.65
N GLY A 510 -27.38 24.05 21.38
CA GLY A 510 -26.04 23.92 21.95
C GLY A 510 -25.69 25.11 22.83
N LYS A 511 -24.40 25.22 23.20
CA LYS A 511 -23.91 26.40 23.92
C LYS A 511 -24.05 27.65 23.06
N ASP A 512 -24.72 28.67 23.60
CA ASP A 512 -25.07 29.92 22.91
C ASP A 512 -25.69 29.69 21.52
N THR A 513 -26.40 28.57 21.35
CA THR A 513 -27.01 28.15 20.08
C THR A 513 -28.41 27.63 20.34
N ASP A 514 -29.39 28.32 19.77
CA ASP A 514 -30.79 27.92 19.69
C ASP A 514 -31.31 28.47 18.36
N LEU A 515 -31.23 27.65 17.32
CA LEU A 515 -31.48 28.04 15.94
C LEU A 515 -32.53 27.11 15.32
N THR A 516 -33.48 27.68 14.61
CA THR A 516 -34.49 26.94 13.85
C THR A 516 -34.57 27.46 12.42
N PHE A 517 -34.88 26.56 11.48
CA PHE A 517 -35.18 26.92 10.10
C PHE A 517 -35.97 25.83 9.39
N SER A 518 -36.67 26.21 8.33
CA SER A 518 -37.28 25.25 7.42
C SER A 518 -36.34 24.95 6.27
N LYS A 519 -36.38 23.73 5.74
CA LYS A 519 -35.78 23.38 4.44
C LYS A 519 -36.77 22.65 3.53
N LYS A 520 -38.05 22.79 3.82
CA LYS A 520 -39.14 22.06 3.16
C LYS A 520 -39.00 22.14 1.64
N ASP A 521 -39.08 20.98 0.99
CA ASP A 521 -39.00 20.80 -0.46
C ASP A 521 -37.65 21.21 -1.10
N ILE A 522 -36.59 21.46 -0.32
CA ILE A 522 -35.23 21.66 -0.82
C ILE A 522 -34.46 20.34 -0.74
N PRO A 523 -33.86 19.86 -1.85
CA PRO A 523 -33.17 18.58 -1.88
C PRO A 523 -31.88 18.59 -1.05
N SER A 524 -31.47 17.40 -0.60
CA SER A 524 -30.20 17.17 0.07
C SER A 524 -29.21 16.50 -0.88
N ILE A 525 -27.93 16.82 -0.78
CA ILE A 525 -26.87 16.38 -1.69
C ILE A 525 -25.79 15.68 -0.88
N ILE A 526 -25.32 14.53 -1.37
CA ILE A 526 -24.22 13.78 -0.79
C ILE A 526 -22.93 14.19 -1.49
N LEU A 527 -21.88 14.48 -0.72
CA LEU A 527 -20.53 14.61 -1.23
C LEU A 527 -19.65 13.48 -0.67
N SER A 528 -19.16 12.63 -1.57
CA SER A 528 -18.44 11.39 -1.27
C SER A 528 -17.24 11.20 -2.20
N GLY A 529 -16.39 12.22 -2.32
CA GLY A 529 -15.14 12.13 -3.08
C GLY A 529 -15.28 12.46 -4.56
N GLU A 530 -16.47 12.84 -5.02
CA GLU A 530 -16.70 13.18 -6.44
C GLU A 530 -16.22 14.59 -6.80
N VAL A 531 -16.32 15.55 -5.87
CA VAL A 531 -16.01 16.96 -6.11
C VAL A 531 -14.85 17.48 -5.25
N ASN A 532 -14.66 16.90 -4.06
CA ASN A 532 -13.60 17.26 -3.13
C ASN A 532 -12.87 16.01 -2.65
N ILE A 533 -11.59 16.14 -2.32
CA ILE A 533 -10.81 15.15 -1.59
C ILE A 533 -9.92 15.91 -0.59
N PRO A 534 -10.10 15.69 0.72
CA PRO A 534 -11.08 14.80 1.35
C PRO A 534 -12.54 15.26 1.22
N ASP A 535 -13.48 14.36 1.54
CA ASP A 535 -14.93 14.63 1.47
C ASP A 535 -15.72 13.91 2.58
N GLY A 536 -17.04 14.03 2.62
CA GLY A 536 -17.87 13.28 3.56
C GLY A 536 -18.84 14.17 4.32
N GLU A 537 -19.85 14.65 3.61
CA GLU A 537 -20.97 15.38 4.19
C GLU A 537 -22.27 15.13 3.42
N VAL A 538 -23.37 15.52 4.05
CA VAL A 538 -24.67 15.67 3.39
C VAL A 538 -25.17 17.09 3.64
N TYR A 539 -25.36 17.87 2.57
CA TYR A 539 -25.79 19.26 2.64
C TYR A 539 -27.17 19.49 2.01
N THR A 540 -27.79 20.60 2.38
CA THR A 540 -29.00 21.17 1.78
C THR A 540 -28.96 22.69 2.01
N SER A 541 -30.06 23.40 1.81
CA SER A 541 -30.16 24.82 2.11
C SER A 541 -31.39 25.13 2.95
N PRO A 542 -31.30 26.00 3.97
CA PRO A 542 -32.47 26.56 4.63
C PRO A 542 -33.32 27.37 3.65
N ILE A 543 -34.64 27.40 3.79
CA ILE A 543 -35.49 28.41 3.15
C ILE A 543 -34.99 29.77 3.63
N LYS A 544 -34.63 30.64 2.68
CA LYS A 544 -33.89 31.88 2.90
C LYS A 544 -34.38 32.70 4.09
N ASP A 545 -35.69 32.93 4.18
CA ASP A 545 -36.30 33.80 5.18
C ASP A 545 -36.77 33.07 6.46
N SER A 546 -36.40 31.78 6.62
CA SER A 546 -36.89 30.93 7.71
C SER A 546 -35.95 30.78 8.89
N VAL A 547 -34.67 31.19 8.77
CA VAL A 547 -33.68 31.06 9.83
C VAL A 547 -33.96 32.04 10.96
N ASN A 548 -34.11 31.54 12.18
CA ASN A 548 -34.41 32.35 13.37
C ASN A 548 -33.68 31.82 14.60
N GLY A 549 -33.25 32.72 15.47
CA GLY A 549 -32.57 32.40 16.73
C GLY A 549 -31.08 32.74 16.69
N THR A 550 -30.29 32.11 17.54
CA THR A 550 -28.88 32.44 17.74
C THR A 550 -28.00 31.22 17.48
N ILE A 551 -26.82 31.42 16.92
CA ILE A 551 -25.82 30.36 16.73
C ILE A 551 -24.41 30.84 17.04
N ARG A 552 -23.65 30.03 17.75
CA ARG A 552 -22.20 30.17 17.94
C ARG A 552 -21.45 29.15 17.09
N PHE A 553 -20.43 29.59 16.38
CA PHE A 553 -19.45 28.73 15.71
C PHE A 553 -18.19 28.63 16.58
N ASN A 554 -17.80 27.40 16.89
CA ASN A 554 -16.72 27.11 17.85
C ASN A 554 -15.41 26.63 17.18
N VAL A 555 -15.34 26.72 15.85
CA VAL A 555 -14.15 26.45 15.06
C VAL A 555 -13.62 27.75 14.46
N ALA A 556 -12.32 27.99 14.61
CA ALA A 556 -11.65 29.11 13.94
C ALA A 556 -11.68 28.89 12.42
N THR A 557 -12.09 29.91 11.67
CA THR A 557 -12.22 29.84 10.21
C THR A 557 -11.49 31.01 9.56
N LYS A 558 -11.02 30.80 8.33
CA LYS A 558 -10.28 31.79 7.56
C LYS A 558 -11.17 32.34 6.44
N TYR A 559 -11.23 33.66 6.31
CA TYR A 559 -11.89 34.32 5.19
C TYR A 559 -11.00 35.44 4.64
N MET A 560 -10.67 35.37 3.34
CA MET A 560 -9.81 36.35 2.65
C MET A 560 -8.49 36.67 3.37
N GLY A 561 -7.89 35.65 4.03
CA GLY A 561 -6.63 35.75 4.75
C GLY A 561 -6.73 36.19 6.22
N ASN A 562 -7.93 36.56 6.70
CA ASN A 562 -8.18 36.88 8.10
C ASN A 562 -8.74 35.67 8.84
N ILE A 563 -8.30 35.47 10.08
CA ILE A 563 -8.80 34.41 10.96
C ILE A 563 -9.90 35.00 11.85
N PHE A 564 -11.04 34.31 11.89
CA PHE A 564 -12.16 34.65 12.76
C PHE A 564 -12.40 33.54 13.76
N GLU A 565 -12.59 33.92 15.01
CA GLU A 565 -12.86 33.02 16.13
C GLU A 565 -14.15 33.44 16.85
N SER A 566 -14.80 32.44 17.47
CA SER A 566 -15.97 32.64 18.35
C SER A 566 -17.13 33.42 17.71
N ILE A 567 -17.37 33.22 16.41
CA ILE A 567 -18.44 33.91 15.67
C ILE A 567 -19.80 33.56 16.29
N LEU A 568 -20.54 34.57 16.72
CA LEU A 568 -21.92 34.50 17.19
C LEU A 568 -22.79 35.29 16.21
N LEU A 569 -23.89 34.69 15.74
CA LEU A 569 -24.85 35.34 14.85
C LEU A 569 -26.27 35.22 15.42
N GLU A 570 -27.04 36.31 15.40
CA GLU A 570 -28.47 36.34 15.68
C GLU A 570 -29.25 36.54 14.37
N PHE A 571 -30.25 35.69 14.15
CA PHE A 571 -31.10 35.68 12.97
C PHE A 571 -32.55 36.04 13.31
N LYS A 572 -33.14 36.87 12.45
CA LYS A 572 -34.58 37.12 12.43
C LYS A 572 -35.09 37.13 10.99
N ASN A 573 -36.09 36.29 10.71
CA ASN A 573 -36.65 36.10 9.37
C ASN A 573 -35.57 35.86 8.30
N GLY A 574 -34.62 34.97 8.61
CA GLY A 574 -33.53 34.58 7.71
C GLY A 574 -32.29 35.48 7.72
N LYS A 575 -32.41 36.70 8.23
CA LYS A 575 -31.36 37.71 8.13
C LYS A 575 -30.55 37.81 9.42
N VAL A 576 -29.22 37.90 9.30
CA VAL A 576 -28.34 38.29 10.42
C VAL A 576 -28.67 39.73 10.86
N VAL A 577 -29.17 39.87 12.09
CA VAL A 577 -29.55 41.14 12.72
C VAL A 577 -28.56 41.61 13.77
N ASP A 578 -27.86 40.69 14.44
CA ASP A 578 -26.78 40.99 15.37
C ASP A 578 -25.65 39.96 15.24
N PHE A 579 -24.43 40.35 15.62
CA PHE A 579 -23.24 39.50 15.50
C PHE A 579 -22.09 39.94 16.40
N ASP A 580 -21.26 38.99 16.79
CA ASP A 580 -20.00 39.22 17.52
C ASP A 580 -18.95 38.19 17.11
N CYS A 581 -17.66 38.54 17.19
CA CYS A 581 -16.54 37.64 16.92
C CYS A 581 -15.21 38.29 17.36
N SER A 582 -14.08 37.63 17.05
CA SER A 582 -12.73 38.19 17.29
C SER A 582 -12.45 39.50 16.55
N ASP A 583 -13.08 39.75 15.39
CA ASP A 583 -12.99 41.03 14.65
C ASP A 583 -14.36 41.45 14.08
N PRO A 584 -15.22 42.09 14.91
CA PRO A 584 -16.58 42.46 14.51
C PRO A 584 -16.62 43.49 13.38
N ASN A 585 -15.56 44.29 13.20
CA ASN A 585 -15.53 45.31 12.16
C ASN A 585 -15.38 44.66 10.78
N GLU A 586 -14.44 43.72 10.63
CA GLU A 586 -14.28 43.04 9.35
C GLU A 586 -15.44 42.07 9.06
N LEU A 587 -16.01 41.42 10.09
CA LEU A 587 -17.22 40.62 9.91
C LEU A 587 -18.39 41.47 9.39
N ARG A 588 -18.57 42.70 9.91
CA ARG A 588 -19.56 43.64 9.38
C ARG A 588 -19.35 43.94 7.90
N ASN A 589 -18.10 44.20 7.49
CA ASN A 589 -17.77 44.47 6.10
C ASN A 589 -18.14 43.30 5.20
N ILE A 590 -17.92 42.06 5.64
CA ILE A 590 -18.28 40.85 4.90
C ILE A 590 -19.80 40.71 4.78
N LEU A 591 -20.52 40.90 5.89
CA LEU A 591 -21.98 40.83 5.94
C LEU A 591 -22.66 41.91 5.09
N ASP A 592 -21.98 43.02 4.79
CA ASP A 592 -22.52 44.13 4.00
C ASP A 592 -22.02 44.15 2.54
N ILE A 593 -21.35 43.08 2.07
CA ILE A 593 -20.86 42.97 0.67
C ILE A 593 -22.02 43.08 -0.33
N ASP A 594 -23.11 42.35 -0.11
CA ASP A 594 -24.31 42.41 -0.93
C ASP A 594 -25.58 42.01 -0.16
N LYS A 595 -26.73 42.05 -0.85
CA LYS A 595 -28.03 41.77 -0.25
C LYS A 595 -28.19 40.32 0.24
N GLY A 596 -27.40 39.39 -0.28
CA GLY A 596 -27.45 37.97 0.07
C GLY A 596 -26.48 37.58 1.19
N SER A 597 -25.46 38.39 1.47
CA SER A 597 -24.38 38.05 2.41
C SER A 597 -24.82 37.87 3.87
N ARG A 598 -26.01 38.39 4.24
CA ARG A 598 -26.61 38.23 5.59
C ARG A 598 -27.57 37.06 5.74
N PHE A 599 -27.67 36.19 4.73
CA PHE A 599 -28.58 35.04 4.72
C PHE A 599 -27.78 33.75 4.59
N ILE A 600 -28.36 32.64 5.00
CA ILE A 600 -27.73 31.33 4.88
C ILE A 600 -27.99 30.73 3.50
N GLY A 601 -26.93 30.28 2.84
CA GLY A 601 -26.96 29.58 1.56
C GLY A 601 -26.93 28.08 1.68
N GLU A 602 -26.45 27.54 2.80
CA GLU A 602 -26.24 26.10 2.99
C GLU A 602 -26.34 25.69 4.46
N PHE A 603 -26.78 24.45 4.66
CA PHE A 603 -26.64 23.69 5.91
C PHE A 603 -26.14 22.29 5.59
N ALA A 604 -25.08 21.84 6.27
CA ALA A 604 -24.60 20.47 6.14
C ALA A 604 -24.18 19.81 7.45
N LEU A 605 -24.09 18.48 7.40
CA LEU A 605 -23.57 17.64 8.46
C LEU A 605 -22.29 16.94 8.00
N GLY A 606 -21.18 17.20 8.70
CA GLY A 606 -19.89 16.53 8.50
C GLY A 606 -19.89 15.12 9.11
N VAL A 607 -19.43 14.14 8.34
CA VAL A 607 -19.50 12.72 8.72
C VAL A 607 -18.21 11.93 8.46
N HIS A 608 -17.12 12.56 8.05
CA HIS A 608 -15.89 11.81 7.74
C HIS A 608 -15.29 11.21 9.02
N PRO A 609 -15.17 9.87 9.15
CA PRO A 609 -14.87 9.21 10.44
C PRO A 609 -13.45 9.43 10.96
N LEU A 610 -12.49 9.74 10.08
CA LEU A 610 -11.10 10.01 10.45
C LEU A 610 -10.78 11.50 10.63
N ILE A 611 -11.66 12.42 10.21
CA ILE A 611 -11.45 13.87 10.35
C ILE A 611 -12.06 14.31 11.68
N LEU A 612 -11.21 14.59 12.66
CA LEU A 612 -11.66 14.82 14.03
C LEU A 612 -11.41 16.26 14.51
N TYR A 613 -10.34 16.90 14.07
CA TYR A 613 -9.90 18.18 14.63
C TYR A 613 -9.67 19.22 13.54
N PRO A 614 -10.01 20.49 13.79
CA PRO A 614 -9.85 21.51 12.80
C PRO A 614 -8.37 21.85 12.57
N ILE A 615 -8.05 22.25 11.34
CA ILE A 615 -6.73 22.73 10.93
C ILE A 615 -6.80 24.10 10.24
N ILE A 616 -7.88 24.86 10.42
CA ILE A 616 -8.10 26.17 9.79
C ILE A 616 -8.00 26.03 8.26
N ASN A 617 -8.68 25.00 7.76
CA ASN A 617 -8.85 24.73 6.34
C ASN A 617 -10.30 24.29 6.14
N THR A 618 -11.10 25.14 5.49
CA THR A 618 -12.54 24.93 5.34
C THR A 618 -12.88 23.57 4.73
N LEU A 619 -12.21 23.16 3.64
CA LEU A 619 -12.48 21.89 2.95
C LEU A 619 -12.23 20.67 3.85
N HIS A 620 -11.27 20.76 4.76
CA HIS A 620 -11.03 19.71 5.76
C HIS A 620 -12.03 19.81 6.92
N ASP A 621 -12.24 21.02 7.44
CA ASP A 621 -12.92 21.25 8.71
C ASP A 621 -14.45 21.10 8.61
N GLU A 622 -15.03 21.37 7.45
CA GLU A 622 -16.47 21.15 7.18
C GLU A 622 -16.84 19.66 7.21
N LYS A 623 -15.90 18.76 6.91
CA LYS A 623 -16.12 17.30 6.89
C LYS A 623 -15.97 16.61 8.24
N ILE A 624 -15.64 17.35 9.30
CA ILE A 624 -15.34 16.80 10.63
C ILE A 624 -16.49 15.92 11.14
N TYR A 625 -16.17 14.72 11.65
CA TYR A 625 -17.15 13.87 12.30
C TYR A 625 -17.83 14.58 13.48
N GLY A 626 -19.17 14.63 13.46
CA GLY A 626 -19.95 15.26 14.52
C GLY A 626 -19.99 16.80 14.44
N SER A 627 -19.51 17.39 13.35
CA SER A 627 -19.69 18.82 13.05
C SER A 627 -20.93 19.08 12.21
N PHE A 628 -21.38 20.30 12.22
CA PHE A 628 -22.26 20.84 11.18
C PHE A 628 -21.70 22.20 10.75
N HIS A 629 -22.09 22.67 9.57
CA HIS A 629 -21.78 24.02 9.14
C HIS A 629 -22.98 24.71 8.50
N LEU A 630 -22.92 26.04 8.52
CA LEU A 630 -23.79 26.90 7.74
C LEU A 630 -22.94 27.81 6.85
N ALA A 631 -23.29 27.93 5.58
CA ALA A 631 -22.63 28.88 4.68
C ALA A 631 -23.37 30.23 4.69
N LEU A 632 -22.69 31.32 5.01
CA LEU A 632 -23.20 32.67 4.74
C LEU A 632 -23.16 32.94 3.23
N GLY A 633 -24.26 33.49 2.68
CA GLY A 633 -24.35 33.94 1.31
C GLY A 633 -24.91 32.89 0.33
N GLN A 634 -24.28 32.74 -0.82
CA GLN A 634 -24.78 32.07 -2.02
C GLN A 634 -25.23 30.63 -1.74
N ALA A 635 -26.43 30.28 -2.19
CA ALA A 635 -26.87 28.89 -2.22
C ALA A 635 -26.41 28.16 -3.49
N TYR A 636 -26.10 26.87 -3.37
CA TYR A 636 -25.81 26.04 -4.52
C TYR A 636 -27.03 25.81 -5.41
N ARG A 637 -26.83 25.69 -6.73
CA ARG A 637 -27.94 25.57 -7.70
C ARG A 637 -28.73 24.27 -7.57
N ASN A 638 -28.09 23.19 -7.13
CA ASN A 638 -28.71 21.88 -6.90
C ASN A 638 -29.44 21.77 -5.55
N ALA A 639 -29.31 22.76 -4.66
CA ALA A 639 -30.07 22.91 -3.42
C ALA A 639 -30.56 24.37 -3.24
N TYR A 640 -31.01 25.01 -4.33
CA TYR A 640 -31.19 26.45 -4.34
C TYR A 640 -32.36 26.93 -3.47
N ASN A 641 -32.10 27.91 -2.59
CA ASN A 641 -33.09 28.49 -1.69
C ASN A 641 -33.53 29.93 -2.04
N GLY A 642 -33.08 30.47 -3.19
CA GLY A 642 -33.34 31.86 -3.57
C GLY A 642 -32.32 32.89 -3.08
N ASN A 643 -31.21 32.47 -2.44
CA ASN A 643 -30.14 33.38 -2.04
C ASN A 643 -29.01 33.43 -3.08
N ASP A 644 -28.86 34.58 -3.73
CA ASP A 644 -27.71 34.89 -4.59
C ASP A 644 -26.79 35.90 -3.88
N SER A 645 -25.49 35.63 -3.85
CA SER A 645 -24.47 36.46 -3.20
C SER A 645 -23.10 36.20 -3.84
N ASN A 646 -22.18 37.16 -3.69
CA ASN A 646 -20.77 36.97 -3.99
C ASN A 646 -20.00 36.35 -2.82
N VAL A 647 -20.64 36.18 -1.66
CA VAL A 647 -20.09 35.49 -0.49
C VAL A 647 -20.61 34.06 -0.48
N HIS A 648 -19.74 33.10 -0.17
CA HIS A 648 -20.11 31.76 0.26
C HIS A 648 -19.05 31.36 1.29
N TRP A 649 -19.42 31.33 2.56
CA TRP A 649 -18.47 31.12 3.65
C TRP A 649 -19.00 30.16 4.69
N ASP A 650 -18.40 28.97 4.71
CA ASP A 650 -18.72 27.90 5.66
C ASP A 650 -18.18 28.18 7.05
N LEU A 651 -19.12 28.24 8.00
CA LEU A 651 -18.86 28.43 9.41
C LEU A 651 -19.18 27.13 10.14
N ILE A 652 -18.21 26.59 10.88
CA ILE A 652 -18.28 25.23 11.43
C ILE A 652 -18.54 25.26 12.93
N ASN A 653 -19.43 24.37 13.38
CA ASN A 653 -19.64 24.06 14.79
C ASN A 653 -19.49 22.55 15.02
N ILE A 654 -18.66 22.16 15.99
CA ILE A 654 -18.45 20.77 16.41
C ILE A 654 -19.26 20.52 17.69
N GLN A 655 -20.18 19.55 17.64
CA GLN A 655 -21.07 19.24 18.76
C GLN A 655 -20.63 18.03 19.59
N ARG A 656 -19.35 17.68 19.62
CA ARG A 656 -18.83 16.53 20.39
C ARG A 656 -18.49 16.89 21.82
N ASP A 657 -18.35 15.88 22.68
CA ASP A 657 -17.99 16.05 24.09
C ASP A 657 -16.66 16.79 24.31
N ASP A 658 -15.72 16.76 23.35
CA ASP A 658 -14.43 17.46 23.39
C ASP A 658 -14.49 18.91 22.89
N PHE A 659 -15.68 19.39 22.53
CA PHE A 659 -16.01 20.75 22.12
C PHE A 659 -17.25 21.23 22.90
N ASP A 660 -18.16 21.96 22.26
CA ASP A 660 -19.44 22.35 22.87
C ASP A 660 -20.51 21.33 22.45
N THR A 661 -20.90 20.44 23.37
CA THR A 661 -21.98 19.46 23.16
C THR A 661 -23.27 20.10 22.64
N GLY A 662 -24.09 19.35 21.91
CA GLY A 662 -25.35 19.87 21.39
C GLY A 662 -26.25 18.81 20.79
N LYS A 663 -27.40 19.24 20.28
CA LYS A 663 -28.45 18.41 19.68
C LYS A 663 -28.90 18.99 18.35
N ILE A 664 -29.32 18.11 17.43
CA ILE A 664 -29.98 18.48 16.18
C ILE A 664 -31.25 17.66 16.05
N PHE A 665 -32.35 18.34 15.71
CA PHE A 665 -33.67 17.75 15.52
C PHE A 665 -34.16 17.98 14.09
N PHE A 666 -34.80 16.97 13.52
CA PHE A 666 -35.55 17.06 12.27
C PHE A 666 -37.03 16.76 12.58
N ASP A 667 -37.92 17.72 12.35
CA ASP A 667 -39.35 17.62 12.68
C ASP A 667 -39.61 17.04 14.08
N ASP A 668 -38.97 17.63 15.10
CA ASP A 668 -39.01 17.22 16.52
C ASP A 668 -38.37 15.86 16.85
N ILE A 669 -37.82 15.14 15.87
CA ILE A 669 -37.09 13.89 16.07
C ILE A 669 -35.62 14.20 16.33
N LEU A 670 -35.07 13.70 17.44
CA LEU A 670 -33.66 13.81 17.76
C LEU A 670 -32.82 13.00 16.76
N ILE A 671 -32.02 13.68 15.95
CA ILE A 671 -31.18 13.07 14.91
C ILE A 671 -29.75 12.89 15.39
N ARG A 672 -29.22 13.90 16.09
CA ARG A 672 -27.86 13.88 16.60
C ARG A 672 -27.80 14.44 18.01
N GLU A 673 -27.05 13.77 18.88
CA GLU A 673 -26.74 14.23 20.23
C GLU A 673 -25.24 14.04 20.48
N ASN A 674 -24.59 15.09 20.93
CA ASN A 674 -23.15 15.12 21.21
C ASN A 674 -22.27 14.63 20.03
N GLY A 675 -22.68 14.98 18.81
CA GLY A 675 -21.99 14.62 17.56
C GLY A 675 -22.29 13.21 17.05
N GLU A 676 -23.12 12.43 17.75
CA GLU A 676 -23.45 11.04 17.42
C GLU A 676 -24.88 10.92 16.88
N PHE A 677 -25.06 10.17 15.80
CA PHE A 677 -26.39 9.90 15.24
C PHE A 677 -27.18 8.96 16.15
N VAL A 678 -28.44 9.33 16.44
CA VAL A 678 -29.32 8.62 17.36
C VAL A 678 -30.19 7.56 16.67
N PRO A 679 -30.84 7.84 15.50
CA PRO A 679 -31.69 6.86 14.82
C PRO A 679 -30.93 5.61 14.39
N ASP A 680 -31.57 4.44 14.52
CA ASP A 680 -30.93 3.13 14.28
C ASP A 680 -30.36 2.99 12.85
N ASN A 681 -31.05 3.50 11.85
CA ASN A 681 -30.61 3.50 10.45
C ASN A 681 -29.45 4.45 10.16
N LEU A 682 -29.16 5.40 11.06
CA LEU A 682 -28.03 6.33 10.95
C LEU A 682 -26.83 5.92 11.81
N LYS A 683 -26.99 4.95 12.74
CA LYS A 683 -25.88 4.50 13.60
C LYS A 683 -24.68 3.95 12.84
N THR A 684 -24.84 3.53 11.58
CA THR A 684 -23.73 3.12 10.71
C THR A 684 -22.76 4.26 10.36
N LEU A 685 -23.18 5.52 10.52
CA LEU A 685 -22.34 6.71 10.39
C LEU A 685 -21.54 6.99 11.68
N ASN A 686 -21.90 6.38 12.81
CA ASN A 686 -21.10 6.46 14.03
C ASN A 686 -19.93 5.48 13.93
N ASP A 687 -18.70 6.00 13.84
CA ASP A 687 -17.51 5.16 13.67
C ASP A 687 -16.82 4.91 15.03
N GLU A 688 -16.71 3.63 15.44
CA GLU A 688 -16.04 3.26 16.69
C GLU A 688 -14.54 3.64 16.71
N ARG A 689 -13.88 3.65 15.56
CA ARG A 689 -12.47 4.07 15.45
C ARG A 689 -12.34 5.56 15.73
N ALA A 690 -13.26 6.37 15.22
CA ALA A 690 -13.33 7.80 15.52
C ALA A 690 -13.37 8.02 17.04
N ARG A 691 -14.28 7.31 17.72
CA ARG A 691 -14.44 7.36 19.18
C ARG A 691 -13.16 7.03 19.96
N ILE A 692 -12.45 5.96 19.55
CA ILE A 692 -11.20 5.55 20.21
C ILE A 692 -10.11 6.61 20.03
N LEU A 693 -10.00 7.18 18.84
CA LEU A 693 -9.00 8.22 18.54
C LEU A 693 -9.28 9.51 19.32
N THR A 694 -10.55 9.91 19.48
CA THR A 694 -10.94 11.05 20.31
C THR A 694 -10.56 10.84 21.78
N LYS A 695 -10.75 9.62 22.33
CA LYS A 695 -10.43 9.32 23.73
C LYS A 695 -8.93 9.30 24.04
N ARG A 696 -8.06 8.97 23.08
CA ARG A 696 -6.60 8.89 23.28
C ARG A 696 -5.89 10.25 23.28
N ARG A 697 -6.55 11.31 22.82
CA ARG A 697 -6.00 12.69 22.77
C ARG A 697 -6.40 13.57 23.95
N ARG A 698 -7.30 13.09 24.81
CA ARG A 698 -7.52 13.61 26.18
C ARG A 698 -6.56 12.93 27.14
#